data_AF-A0A090L2B8-F1
#
_entry.id   AF-A0A090L2B8-F1
#
_cell.length_a   1.000
_cell.length_b   1.000
_cell.length_c   1.000
_cell.angle_alpha   90.00
_cell.angle_beta   90.00
_cell.angle_gamma   90.00
#
_symmetry.space_group_name_H-M   'P 1'
#
loop_
_entity.id
_entity.type
_entity.pdbx_description
1 polymer ?
#
loop_
_entity_poly.entity_id
_entity_poly.type
_entity_poly.pdbx_seq_one_letter_code
_entity_poly.pdbx_strand_id
1 'polypeptide(L)'
;MTFLFNFNLKKRNINIKLWIFLFLTWTNIVENSLILDEDAPKNGYSGRICGIGDMNKDGYTDIIVQNDDELTIRLQSETGIFSNQTTPKSLQIESTKSSCFVGDFNGDTIPDIISVSELDDSIFHVTVFLFNDVYKFNFTVFNLNTLLFDEPILVDVNGDGITDIVGFKSETRELVCFTGGEKFGTEECTKLFKNNLNDNIDNINERKNMKPKKYFPHIFADFDGDMRADFVFGMENENQKLVLEMYVKNEIRNNWVLHKNAIAKIPNNYDEKNLAAPVVSDFDADGHLDIAFPVCSDSGCKKIEKFLIWSNKNSNRISKSEVLKEGGEWNYITIDNKESELAVTDGYPDLIAVAKINNGDHPIILENVECNGCENVTRKFEMKTTQRLIEPADMSGGKVMLTGFFDLKEDGKLDIVVEYMDKKNQQTKHDFIKCDDKGDTTFLKVQTHTNVCQKECPGRKARDFGSGIPWHGACVSYSMTDSWGSFKVSKKCQLSQTNQRTLQGPYVLFGLGRSPNFIDIIKFDGPFNYKHMVKAKSYELPQIVPNSRIVAVPPRESNNLWYIRLYLTPSRLILQSFIVLAIVCILLLFSAGLLHLRERQQDKREKNSQHQRFFFDAIYKIKDELGRGSFGIVLEVEDIITSTKLAMKIAKKNNDEGRCLVLEKRILIKIRKSNYFPKIYAAGTFKKYNYIICEKLGKNLQSIMHEKYDEKSFHQCVIAEIGYQLIEALTILHAAGYLHRDIKPDNMMIGLPPNDRRIYLIDFGMSRQFKNSDGSLRITKRKNLCFRGTKVFASNWALLNNEQQPWDDIHCVLISLSFMLNGTLPWWESYEDTLKLIKKKSKHTNINMFTRFGNSGKRFALYVLNSFRKYEVDYKYMSKCLRDEKERLDNKTFEAYWSWDLNWTKTLLNPYEKQLITLSKTTLSSIPKKEIIRIK
;
A
#
# COMPACT_ATOMS: atom_id res chain seq x y z
N MET A 1 -12.05 4.59 12.22
CA MET A 1 -11.31 3.73 13.18
C MET A 1 -10.79 4.60 14.33
N THR A 2 -11.64 4.88 15.31
CA THR A 2 -11.35 5.86 16.39
C THR A 2 -11.65 5.28 17.77
N PHE A 3 -11.31 4.00 17.96
CA PHE A 3 -11.39 3.32 19.25
C PHE A 3 -10.27 2.29 19.27
N LEU A 4 -9.17 2.62 19.98
CA LEU A 4 -8.06 1.76 20.44
C LEU A 4 -6.73 2.51 20.31
N PHE A 5 -6.41 3.41 21.24
CA PHE A 5 -5.01 3.66 21.66
C PHE A 5 -5.00 4.57 22.89
N ASN A 6 -5.27 3.99 24.05
CA ASN A 6 -4.98 4.61 25.34
C ASN A 6 -3.81 3.83 25.97
N PHE A 7 -2.58 4.13 25.53
CA PHE A 7 -1.36 3.61 26.14
C PHE A 7 -0.52 4.76 26.71
N ASN A 8 -0.40 4.74 28.02
CA ASN A 8 0.29 5.73 28.84
C ASN A 8 1.81 5.66 28.59
N LEU A 9 2.36 6.53 27.75
CA LEU A 9 3.79 6.56 27.38
C LEU A 9 4.40 7.95 27.62
N LYS A 10 4.63 8.27 28.89
CA LYS A 10 5.35 9.46 29.34
C LYS A 10 6.87 9.31 29.15
N LYS A 11 7.37 9.18 27.90
CA LYS A 11 8.80 9.44 27.52
C LYS A 11 9.23 9.26 26.03
N ARG A 12 8.33 9.15 25.04
CA ARG A 12 8.72 8.84 23.64
C ARG A 12 8.09 9.73 22.54
N ASN A 13 7.99 11.04 22.79
CA ASN A 13 7.33 11.97 21.85
C ASN A 13 8.10 12.27 20.54
N ILE A 14 9.36 11.86 20.39
CA ILE A 14 10.17 12.20 19.20
C ILE A 14 9.98 11.20 18.05
N ASN A 15 9.76 9.91 18.34
CA ASN A 15 9.64 8.90 17.27
C ASN A 15 8.25 8.86 16.60
N ILE A 16 7.17 9.10 17.33
CA ILE A 16 5.82 8.99 16.76
C ILE A 16 5.50 10.17 15.83
N LYS A 17 5.95 11.39 16.18
CA LYS A 17 5.79 12.56 15.31
C LYS A 17 6.61 12.43 14.02
N LEU A 18 7.80 11.81 14.08
CA LEU A 18 8.62 11.56 12.89
C LEU A 18 7.96 10.53 11.96
N TRP A 19 7.35 9.48 12.50
CA TRP A 19 6.61 8.48 11.70
C TRP A 19 5.31 9.03 11.13
N ILE A 20 4.57 9.86 11.88
CA ILE A 20 3.37 10.54 11.37
C ILE A 20 3.75 11.58 10.32
N PHE A 21 4.84 12.32 10.52
CA PHE A 21 5.35 13.28 9.53
C PHE A 21 5.82 12.56 8.27
N LEU A 22 6.59 11.47 8.38
CA LEU A 22 7.01 10.66 7.23
C LEU A 22 5.83 10.04 6.49
N PHE A 23 4.81 9.56 7.22
CA PHE A 23 3.59 9.01 6.63
C PHE A 23 2.77 10.10 5.91
N LEU A 24 2.59 11.28 6.53
CA LEU A 24 1.87 12.41 5.93
C LEU A 24 2.62 13.05 4.74
N THR A 25 3.96 13.12 4.81
CA THR A 25 4.77 13.57 3.67
C THR A 25 4.74 12.55 2.54
N TRP A 26 4.67 11.25 2.85
CA TRP A 26 4.58 10.21 1.83
C TRP A 26 3.19 10.13 1.20
N THR A 27 2.11 10.32 1.95
CA THR A 27 0.75 10.45 1.37
C THR A 27 0.64 11.70 0.49
N ASN A 28 1.21 12.83 0.90
CA ASN A 28 1.25 14.04 0.07
C ASN A 28 2.15 13.91 -1.17
N ILE A 29 3.23 13.11 -1.10
CA ILE A 29 4.09 12.84 -2.27
C ILE A 29 3.37 11.90 -3.24
N VAL A 30 2.62 10.90 -2.75
CA VAL A 30 1.85 9.97 -3.60
C VAL A 30 0.62 10.64 -4.24
N GLU A 31 -0.05 11.57 -3.56
CA GLU A 31 -1.12 12.38 -4.17
C GLU A 31 -0.58 13.33 -5.25
N ASN A 32 0.61 13.93 -5.05
CA ASN A 32 1.18 14.87 -6.01
C ASN A 32 2.02 14.21 -7.12
N SER A 33 2.44 12.95 -6.99
CA SER A 33 3.24 12.26 -8.02
C SER A 33 2.41 11.44 -9.03
N LEU A 34 1.08 11.42 -8.89
CA LEU A 34 0.18 10.66 -9.77
C LEU A 34 -0.88 11.53 -10.48
N ILE A 35 -0.85 12.84 -10.28
CA ILE A 35 -1.64 13.81 -11.04
C ILE A 35 -0.69 14.50 -12.02
N LEU A 36 -0.39 13.80 -13.11
CA LEU A 36 0.03 14.43 -14.37
C LEU A 36 -1.23 14.51 -15.25
N ASP A 37 -2.24 15.29 -14.85
CA ASP A 37 -3.08 15.93 -15.86
C ASP A 37 -2.29 17.16 -16.28
N GLU A 38 -1.46 17.03 -17.32
CA GLU A 38 -0.97 18.20 -18.03
C GLU A 38 -2.20 18.92 -18.56
N ASP A 39 -2.41 20.16 -18.10
CA ASP A 39 -3.60 20.93 -18.41
C ASP A 39 -3.75 21.09 -19.93
N ALA A 40 -4.94 20.74 -20.45
CA ALA A 40 -5.41 21.18 -21.76
C ALA A 40 -5.16 22.70 -21.93
N PRO A 41 -4.94 23.20 -23.16
CA PRO A 41 -4.61 24.60 -23.36
C PRO A 41 -5.63 25.51 -22.68
N LYS A 42 -5.12 26.39 -21.80
CA LYS A 42 -5.92 27.27 -20.92
C LYS A 42 -6.87 28.25 -21.62
N ASN A 43 -6.98 28.22 -22.95
CA ASN A 43 -7.74 29.16 -23.79
C ASN A 43 -8.70 28.46 -24.79
N GLY A 44 -8.93 27.15 -24.64
CA GLY A 44 -9.63 26.31 -25.62
C GLY A 44 -8.87 26.17 -26.95
N TYR A 45 -9.44 25.41 -27.87
CA TYR A 45 -8.89 25.17 -29.20
C TYR A 45 -9.58 26.03 -30.26
N SER A 46 -8.83 26.65 -31.17
CA SER A 46 -9.41 27.51 -32.22
C SER A 46 -10.05 26.69 -33.35
N GLY A 47 -11.10 27.22 -33.95
CA GLY A 47 -11.75 26.64 -35.12
C GLY A 47 -13.01 25.84 -34.81
N ARG A 48 -13.76 25.57 -35.87
CA ARG A 48 -15.03 24.84 -35.86
C ARG A 48 -14.78 23.34 -36.02
N ILE A 49 -15.46 22.49 -35.25
CA ILE A 49 -15.36 21.03 -35.47
C ILE A 49 -16.10 20.66 -36.76
N CYS A 50 -15.38 20.06 -37.70
CA CYS A 50 -15.90 19.65 -39.00
C CYS A 50 -16.25 18.16 -39.05
N GLY A 51 -15.43 17.31 -38.43
CA GLY A 51 -15.62 15.85 -38.36
C GLY A 51 -14.68 15.22 -37.34
N ILE A 52 -14.92 13.94 -37.00
CA ILE A 52 -14.14 13.19 -36.00
C ILE A 52 -13.80 11.78 -36.50
N GLY A 53 -12.67 11.23 -36.10
CA GLY A 53 -12.22 9.90 -36.55
C GLY A 53 -10.77 9.63 -36.14
N ASP A 54 -10.36 8.37 -36.09
CA ASP A 54 -8.98 7.99 -35.78
C ASP A 54 -8.12 8.10 -37.05
N MET A 55 -7.53 9.28 -37.25
CA MET A 55 -6.88 9.66 -38.51
C MET A 55 -5.48 9.08 -38.62
N ASN A 56 -4.78 8.82 -37.51
CA ASN A 56 -3.43 8.29 -37.49
C ASN A 56 -3.36 6.77 -37.16
N LYS A 57 -4.51 6.13 -36.90
CA LYS A 57 -4.67 4.72 -36.52
C LYS A 57 -4.02 4.36 -35.18
N ASP A 58 -3.92 5.30 -34.25
CA ASP A 58 -3.38 5.05 -32.91
C ASP A 58 -4.43 4.55 -31.91
N GLY A 59 -5.70 4.54 -32.33
CA GLY A 59 -6.83 4.13 -31.53
C GLY A 59 -7.48 5.26 -30.74
N TYR A 60 -7.04 6.51 -30.84
CA TYR A 60 -7.71 7.66 -30.24
C TYR A 60 -8.57 8.39 -31.29
N THR A 61 -9.73 8.89 -30.86
CA THR A 61 -10.58 9.69 -31.77
C THR A 61 -9.94 11.07 -31.96
N ASP A 62 -9.48 11.35 -33.18
CA ASP A 62 -8.96 12.65 -33.59
C ASP A 62 -10.07 13.58 -34.07
N ILE A 63 -9.74 14.87 -34.19
CA ILE A 63 -10.70 15.90 -34.59
C ILE A 63 -10.20 16.65 -35.82
N ILE A 64 -11.07 16.79 -36.81
CA ILE A 64 -10.89 17.62 -37.99
C ILE A 64 -11.54 18.98 -37.71
N VAL A 65 -10.74 20.02 -37.83
CA VAL A 65 -11.11 21.39 -37.48
C VAL A 65 -11.01 22.28 -38.69
N GLN A 66 -12.10 23.02 -38.95
CA GLN A 66 -12.18 24.03 -39.98
C GLN A 66 -11.83 25.41 -39.40
N ASN A 67 -10.86 26.09 -40.02
CA ASN A 67 -10.59 27.51 -39.85
C ASN A 67 -10.78 28.17 -41.22
N ASP A 68 -11.85 28.95 -41.37
CA ASP A 68 -12.20 29.60 -42.65
C ASP A 68 -12.29 28.58 -43.81
N ASP A 69 -11.38 28.66 -44.79
CA ASP A 69 -11.28 27.79 -45.97
C ASP A 69 -10.20 26.69 -45.81
N GLU A 70 -9.74 26.44 -44.59
CA GLU A 70 -8.71 25.46 -44.27
C GLU A 70 -9.19 24.39 -43.29
N LEU A 71 -8.98 23.12 -43.63
CA LEU A 71 -9.13 22.00 -42.70
C LEU A 71 -7.78 21.59 -42.11
N THR A 72 -7.79 21.32 -40.82
CA THR A 72 -6.63 20.87 -40.04
C THR A 72 -7.00 19.66 -39.20
N ILE A 73 -6.10 18.69 -39.09
CA ILE A 73 -6.30 17.50 -38.24
C ILE A 73 -5.55 17.72 -36.93
N ARG A 74 -6.24 17.50 -35.81
CA ARG A 74 -5.66 17.53 -34.46
C ARG A 74 -5.67 16.14 -33.87
N LEU A 75 -4.49 15.64 -33.54
CA LEU A 75 -4.30 14.30 -33.01
C LEU A 75 -4.47 14.29 -31.50
N GLN A 76 -5.24 13.35 -30.97
CA GLN A 76 -5.45 13.18 -29.54
C GLN A 76 -4.31 12.36 -28.92
N SER A 77 -3.77 12.81 -27.78
CA SER A 77 -2.85 12.00 -26.97
C SER A 77 -3.60 11.04 -26.02
N GLU A 78 -2.90 10.07 -25.45
CA GLU A 78 -3.40 9.22 -24.35
C GLU A 78 -3.89 10.03 -23.13
N THR A 79 -3.38 11.25 -22.94
CA THR A 79 -3.82 12.16 -21.86
C THR A 79 -5.04 13.00 -22.24
N GLY A 80 -5.61 12.83 -23.44
CA GLY A 80 -6.76 13.60 -23.92
C GLY A 80 -6.41 15.02 -24.33
N ILE A 81 -5.13 15.30 -24.61
CA ILE A 81 -4.67 16.60 -25.10
C ILE A 81 -4.54 16.51 -26.62
N PHE A 82 -5.15 17.44 -27.33
CA PHE A 82 -4.98 17.54 -28.77
C PHE A 82 -3.70 18.28 -29.12
N SER A 83 -2.96 17.78 -30.10
CA SER A 83 -1.73 18.39 -30.59
C SER A 83 -1.97 19.81 -31.13
N ASN A 84 -1.14 20.76 -30.72
CA ASN A 84 -1.15 22.12 -31.28
C ASN A 84 -0.58 22.18 -32.70
N GLN A 85 0.21 21.17 -33.12
CA GLN A 85 0.73 21.07 -34.47
C GLN A 85 -0.35 20.55 -35.43
N THR A 86 -0.65 21.37 -36.43
CA THR A 86 -1.39 21.03 -37.64
C THR A 86 -0.61 20.01 -38.45
N THR A 87 -1.31 19.19 -39.23
CA THR A 87 -0.68 18.36 -40.28
C THR A 87 0.28 19.20 -41.15
N PRO A 88 1.36 18.62 -41.71
CA PRO A 88 2.38 19.36 -42.45
C PRO A 88 1.85 20.17 -43.65
N LYS A 89 0.64 19.83 -44.11
CA LYS A 89 -0.04 20.44 -45.24
C LYS A 89 -1.49 20.73 -44.86
N SER A 90 -1.92 21.95 -45.17
CA SER A 90 -3.29 22.41 -45.02
C SER A 90 -4.20 21.83 -46.10
N LEU A 91 -5.41 21.43 -45.73
CA LEU A 91 -6.42 20.90 -46.64
C LEU A 91 -7.32 22.07 -47.05
N GLN A 92 -7.13 22.59 -48.25
CA GLN A 92 -7.90 23.74 -48.76
C GLN A 92 -9.28 23.29 -49.22
N ILE A 93 -10.33 24.01 -48.82
CA ILE A 93 -11.72 23.76 -49.18
C ILE A 93 -12.36 24.98 -49.85
N GLU A 94 -13.46 24.77 -50.54
CA GLU A 94 -14.06 25.77 -51.44
C GLU A 94 -15.05 26.73 -50.75
N SER A 95 -15.43 26.47 -49.49
CA SER A 95 -16.43 27.26 -48.76
C SER A 95 -16.15 27.29 -47.25
N THR A 96 -16.57 28.39 -46.61
CA THR A 96 -16.55 28.54 -45.13
C THR A 96 -17.68 27.79 -44.43
N LYS A 97 -18.63 27.25 -45.20
CA LYS A 97 -19.64 26.31 -44.73
C LYS A 97 -19.36 24.93 -45.33
N SER A 98 -18.68 24.09 -44.57
CA SER A 98 -18.47 22.70 -44.95
C SER A 98 -18.75 21.74 -43.80
N SER A 99 -19.02 20.50 -44.18
CA SER A 99 -19.11 19.35 -43.29
C SER A 99 -18.07 18.32 -43.74
N CYS A 100 -17.40 17.67 -42.78
CA CYS A 100 -16.30 16.77 -43.06
C CYS A 100 -16.57 15.39 -42.47
N PHE A 101 -16.21 14.37 -43.22
CA PHE A 101 -16.47 12.99 -42.84
C PHE A 101 -15.25 12.12 -43.10
N VAL A 102 -15.11 11.08 -42.29
CA VAL A 102 -14.00 10.13 -42.35
C VAL A 102 -14.51 8.79 -42.86
N GLY A 103 -13.82 8.19 -43.82
CA GLY A 103 -14.16 6.90 -44.41
C GLY A 103 -13.00 6.34 -45.21
N ASP A 104 -13.15 5.14 -45.78
CA ASP A 104 -12.21 4.62 -46.78
C ASP A 104 -12.93 4.58 -48.12
N PHE A 105 -12.54 5.49 -49.02
CA PHE A 105 -13.21 5.67 -50.30
C PHE A 105 -12.50 4.94 -51.45
N ASN A 106 -11.21 4.66 -51.30
CA ASN A 106 -10.39 4.05 -52.35
C ASN A 106 -10.08 2.55 -52.09
N GLY A 107 -10.45 2.03 -50.91
CA GLY A 107 -10.29 0.63 -50.53
C GLY A 107 -8.86 0.22 -50.12
N ASP A 108 -8.02 1.17 -49.69
CA ASP A 108 -6.64 0.92 -49.24
C ASP A 108 -6.49 0.78 -47.72
N THR A 109 -7.61 0.79 -46.99
CA THR A 109 -7.72 0.73 -45.53
C THR A 109 -7.16 1.93 -44.78
N ILE A 110 -6.83 3.05 -45.44
CA ILE A 110 -6.42 4.30 -44.82
C ILE A 110 -7.65 5.21 -44.63
N PRO A 111 -7.80 5.88 -43.47
CA PRO A 111 -8.79 6.93 -43.29
C PRO A 111 -8.58 8.08 -44.29
N ASP A 112 -9.55 8.26 -45.16
CA ASP A 112 -9.70 9.37 -46.09
C ASP A 112 -10.67 10.41 -45.52
N ILE A 113 -10.56 11.65 -46.00
CA ILE A 113 -11.46 12.74 -45.61
C ILE A 113 -12.28 13.17 -46.82
N ILE A 114 -13.58 13.30 -46.64
CA ILE A 114 -14.45 13.97 -47.60
C ILE A 114 -14.96 15.27 -46.98
N SER A 115 -14.94 16.34 -47.78
CA SER A 115 -15.49 17.65 -47.44
C SER A 115 -16.65 17.95 -48.38
N VAL A 116 -17.76 18.37 -47.81
CA VAL A 116 -18.95 18.79 -48.54
C VAL A 116 -19.13 20.28 -48.33
N SER A 117 -18.88 21.06 -49.39
CA SER A 117 -18.91 22.52 -49.37
C SER A 117 -20.23 23.05 -49.95
N GLU A 118 -20.92 23.92 -49.22
CA GLU A 118 -22.09 24.65 -49.74
C GLU A 118 -21.60 25.85 -50.56
N LEU A 119 -21.84 25.83 -51.88
CA LEU A 119 -21.36 26.86 -52.81
C LEU A 119 -22.33 28.05 -52.94
N ASP A 120 -23.61 27.77 -53.21
CA ASP A 120 -24.66 28.78 -53.45
C ASP A 120 -25.98 28.38 -52.77
N ASP A 121 -26.07 28.46 -51.42
CA ASP A 121 -27.26 28.29 -50.56
C ASP A 121 -28.27 27.18 -50.98
N SER A 122 -27.86 26.19 -51.79
CA SER A 122 -28.71 25.23 -52.55
C SER A 122 -27.94 24.21 -53.40
N ILE A 123 -26.60 24.26 -53.43
CA ILE A 123 -25.77 23.34 -54.20
C ILE A 123 -24.58 22.93 -53.34
N PHE A 124 -24.38 21.61 -53.22
CA PHE A 124 -23.30 21.01 -52.47
C PHE A 124 -22.28 20.38 -53.42
N HIS A 125 -21.02 20.74 -53.24
CA HIS A 125 -19.89 20.17 -53.96
C HIS A 125 -19.06 19.29 -53.04
N VAL A 126 -18.62 18.15 -53.57
CA VAL A 126 -17.95 17.09 -52.82
C VAL A 126 -16.48 17.00 -53.24
N THR A 127 -15.59 17.24 -52.29
CA THR A 127 -14.14 17.11 -52.45
C THR A 127 -13.63 16.00 -51.53
N VAL A 128 -12.85 15.07 -52.07
CA VAL A 128 -12.30 13.92 -51.34
C VAL A 128 -10.77 14.01 -51.31
N PHE A 129 -10.22 13.88 -50.11
CA PHE A 129 -8.81 13.84 -49.82
C PHE A 129 -8.40 12.39 -49.53
N LEU A 130 -7.83 11.74 -50.53
CA LEU A 130 -7.38 10.35 -50.48
C LEU A 130 -5.96 10.28 -49.92
N PHE A 131 -5.78 9.72 -48.73
CA PHE A 131 -4.49 9.65 -48.04
C PHE A 131 -3.72 8.39 -48.44
N ASN A 132 -2.47 8.57 -48.89
CA ASN A 132 -1.60 7.45 -49.28
C ASN A 132 -0.68 6.97 -48.13
N ASP A 133 -0.37 7.86 -47.19
CA ASP A 133 0.47 7.56 -46.02
C ASP A 133 -0.04 8.38 -44.83
N VAL A 134 -0.60 7.66 -43.86
CA VAL A 134 -1.25 8.20 -42.67
C VAL A 134 -0.28 9.00 -41.78
N TYR A 135 0.98 8.56 -41.70
CA TYR A 135 1.97 9.18 -40.81
C TYR A 135 2.63 10.41 -41.42
N LYS A 136 2.63 10.50 -42.76
CA LYS A 136 3.15 11.66 -43.49
C LYS A 136 2.07 12.63 -43.92
N PHE A 137 0.79 12.29 -43.76
CA PHE A 137 -0.36 13.05 -44.24
C PHE A 137 -0.23 13.44 -45.72
N ASN A 138 0.29 12.52 -46.54
CA ASN A 138 0.37 12.71 -47.98
C ASN A 138 -0.94 12.29 -48.62
N PHE A 139 -1.63 13.23 -49.28
CA PHE A 139 -2.92 12.98 -49.91
C PHE A 139 -2.98 13.43 -51.36
N THR A 140 -3.95 12.87 -52.08
CA THR A 140 -4.40 13.30 -53.41
C THR A 140 -5.83 13.83 -53.33
N VAL A 141 -6.16 14.85 -54.11
CA VAL A 141 -7.48 15.47 -54.11
C VAL A 141 -8.27 14.95 -55.30
N PHE A 142 -9.51 14.53 -55.04
CA PHE A 142 -10.47 14.10 -56.05
C PHE A 142 -11.77 14.90 -55.86
N ASN A 143 -12.24 15.55 -56.92
CA ASN A 143 -13.51 16.27 -56.91
C ASN A 143 -14.57 15.43 -57.61
N LEU A 144 -15.75 15.32 -57.00
CA LEU A 144 -16.87 14.62 -57.60
C LEU A 144 -17.50 15.51 -58.69
N ASN A 145 -17.56 15.01 -59.93
CA ASN A 145 -18.12 15.74 -61.07
C ASN A 145 -19.65 16.01 -60.97
N THR A 146 -20.32 15.54 -59.92
CA THR A 146 -21.77 15.68 -59.72
C THR A 146 -22.05 16.60 -58.55
N LEU A 147 -22.86 17.63 -58.80
CA LEU A 147 -23.35 18.54 -57.77
C LEU A 147 -24.58 17.94 -57.07
N LEU A 148 -24.59 18.01 -55.74
CA LEU A 148 -25.64 17.43 -54.91
C LEU A 148 -26.64 18.50 -54.44
N PHE A 149 -27.89 18.08 -54.24
CA PHE A 149 -28.98 18.92 -53.72
C PHE A 149 -28.85 19.17 -52.21
N ASP A 150 -28.35 18.17 -51.50
CA ASP A 150 -28.16 18.18 -50.05
C ASP A 150 -26.89 17.41 -49.69
N GLU A 151 -26.49 17.47 -48.43
CA GLU A 151 -25.36 16.68 -47.93
C GLU A 151 -25.60 15.17 -48.15
N PRO A 152 -24.63 14.44 -48.72
CA PRO A 152 -24.76 13.00 -48.94
C PRO A 152 -24.69 12.23 -47.63
N ILE A 153 -25.16 10.98 -47.65
CA ILE A 153 -24.93 9.99 -46.60
C ILE A 153 -23.80 9.04 -47.01
N LEU A 154 -22.87 8.75 -46.09
CA LEU A 154 -21.71 7.87 -46.35
C LEU A 154 -21.86 6.54 -45.65
N VAL A 155 -21.96 5.47 -46.44
CA VAL A 155 -22.37 4.14 -45.99
C VAL A 155 -21.91 3.08 -46.98
N ASP A 156 -21.88 1.83 -46.57
CA ASP A 156 -21.62 0.68 -47.46
C ASP A 156 -22.94 0.19 -48.07
N VAL A 157 -23.23 0.61 -49.31
CA VAL A 157 -24.55 0.40 -49.95
C VAL A 157 -24.64 -1.00 -50.57
N ASN A 158 -23.52 -1.46 -51.13
CA ASN A 158 -23.43 -2.70 -51.88
C ASN A 158 -23.02 -3.90 -50.99
N GLY A 159 -22.57 -3.63 -49.75
CA GLY A 159 -22.15 -4.58 -48.73
C GLY A 159 -20.75 -5.17 -48.96
N ASP A 160 -19.86 -4.40 -49.57
CA ASP A 160 -18.49 -4.82 -49.91
C ASP A 160 -17.43 -4.39 -48.88
N GLY A 161 -17.82 -3.66 -47.83
CA GLY A 161 -16.94 -3.19 -46.75
C GLY A 161 -16.18 -1.91 -47.07
N ILE A 162 -16.53 -1.19 -48.14
CA ILE A 162 -15.96 0.11 -48.50
C ILE A 162 -17.03 1.20 -48.36
N THR A 163 -16.60 2.43 -48.08
CA THR A 163 -17.53 3.55 -47.92
C THR A 163 -17.98 4.07 -49.29
N ASP A 164 -19.28 4.01 -49.56
CA ASP A 164 -19.94 4.59 -50.73
C ASP A 164 -20.58 5.95 -50.39
N ILE A 165 -20.95 6.71 -51.42
CA ILE A 165 -21.66 7.98 -51.30
C ILE A 165 -23.07 7.83 -51.84
N VAL A 166 -24.09 8.17 -51.05
CA VAL A 166 -25.48 8.27 -51.50
C VAL A 166 -25.98 9.69 -51.30
N GLY A 167 -26.66 10.25 -52.31
CA GLY A 167 -27.23 11.59 -52.21
C GLY A 167 -28.28 11.82 -53.28
N PHE A 168 -28.62 13.09 -53.50
CA PHE A 168 -29.58 13.49 -54.51
C PHE A 168 -28.94 14.50 -55.46
N LYS A 169 -29.11 14.33 -56.78
CA LYS A 169 -28.57 15.27 -57.77
C LYS A 169 -29.23 16.64 -57.63
N SER A 170 -28.44 17.72 -57.75
CA SER A 170 -29.00 19.08 -57.65
C SER A 170 -30.02 19.36 -58.77
N GLU A 171 -29.72 19.01 -60.02
CA GLU A 171 -30.58 19.34 -61.16
C GLU A 171 -31.89 18.52 -61.20
N THR A 172 -31.79 17.19 -61.07
CA THR A 172 -32.93 16.29 -61.26
C THR A 172 -33.65 15.91 -59.96
N ARG A 173 -33.03 16.15 -58.80
CA ARG A 173 -33.46 15.67 -57.47
C ARG A 173 -33.57 14.14 -57.38
N GLU A 174 -33.01 13.41 -58.34
CA GLU A 174 -33.00 11.95 -58.32
C GLU A 174 -31.92 11.43 -57.36
N LEU A 175 -32.22 10.30 -56.71
CA LEU A 175 -31.24 9.57 -55.90
C LEU A 175 -30.05 9.17 -56.78
N VAL A 176 -28.84 9.44 -56.30
CA VAL A 176 -27.58 9.02 -56.91
C VAL A 176 -26.74 8.31 -55.86
N CYS A 177 -25.97 7.33 -56.31
CA CYS A 177 -25.09 6.54 -55.48
C CYS A 177 -23.78 6.33 -56.23
N PHE A 178 -22.64 6.56 -55.58
CA PHE A 178 -21.30 6.36 -56.13
C PHE A 178 -20.54 5.35 -55.26
N THR A 179 -20.06 4.26 -55.86
CA THR A 179 -19.34 3.24 -55.10
C THR A 179 -17.90 3.66 -54.78
N GLY A 180 -17.42 3.17 -53.63
CA GLY A 180 -16.02 3.13 -53.23
C GLY A 180 -15.15 2.23 -54.11
N GLY A 181 -13.85 2.22 -53.81
CA GLY A 181 -12.86 1.30 -54.37
C GLY A 181 -11.92 1.92 -55.40
N GLU A 182 -11.25 1.09 -56.21
CA GLU A 182 -10.19 1.53 -57.14
C GLU A 182 -10.65 2.60 -58.14
N LYS A 183 -11.95 2.62 -58.48
CA LYS A 183 -12.56 3.56 -59.43
C LYS A 183 -13.58 4.47 -58.76
N PHE A 184 -13.26 4.90 -57.54
CA PHE A 184 -14.09 5.80 -56.74
C PHE A 184 -14.73 6.93 -57.58
N GLY A 185 -16.04 7.13 -57.40
CA GLY A 185 -16.79 8.21 -58.04
C GLY A 185 -17.16 7.98 -59.51
N THR A 186 -16.77 6.87 -60.14
CA THR A 186 -17.07 6.59 -61.55
C THR A 186 -18.20 5.57 -61.77
N GLU A 187 -18.45 4.67 -60.81
CA GLU A 187 -19.49 3.66 -60.90
C GLU A 187 -20.75 4.09 -60.13
N GLU A 188 -21.86 4.30 -60.84
CA GLU A 188 -23.14 4.63 -60.21
C GLU A 188 -23.85 3.36 -59.67
N CYS A 189 -24.06 3.28 -58.36
CA CYS A 189 -24.80 2.20 -57.67
C CYS A 189 -26.32 2.44 -57.61
N THR A 190 -26.84 3.48 -58.27
CA THR A 190 -28.28 3.83 -58.28
C THR A 190 -29.18 2.67 -58.75
N LYS A 191 -28.64 1.73 -59.55
CA LYS A 191 -29.35 0.52 -59.98
C LYS A 191 -29.79 -0.36 -58.80
N LEU A 192 -29.08 -0.31 -57.67
CA LEU A 192 -29.44 -1.06 -56.46
C LEU A 192 -30.78 -0.58 -55.86
N PHE A 193 -31.20 0.66 -56.10
CA PHE A 193 -32.47 1.20 -55.61
C PHE A 193 -33.62 1.09 -56.64
N LYS A 194 -33.35 0.55 -57.84
CA LYS A 194 -34.36 0.40 -58.89
C LYS A 194 -35.10 -0.94 -58.72
N ASN A 195 -36.37 -0.88 -58.33
CA ASN A 195 -37.26 -2.04 -58.37
C ASN A 195 -37.57 -2.40 -59.84
N ASN A 196 -37.46 -3.69 -60.18
CA ASN A 196 -38.06 -4.21 -61.42
C ASN A 196 -39.58 -3.95 -61.36
N LEU A 197 -40.03 -3.13 -62.31
CA LEU A 197 -41.40 -2.72 -62.59
C LEU A 197 -42.40 -3.87 -62.43
N ASN A 198 -43.08 -3.91 -61.28
CA ASN A 198 -44.39 -4.52 -61.07
C ASN A 198 -45.23 -3.67 -60.09
N ASP A 199 -44.86 -2.40 -59.90
CA ASP A 199 -45.67 -1.44 -59.17
C ASP A 199 -46.86 -1.01 -60.05
N ASN A 200 -48.06 -1.09 -59.50
CA ASN A 200 -49.29 -0.58 -60.12
C ASN A 200 -49.10 0.87 -60.59
N ILE A 201 -49.75 1.26 -61.70
CA ILE A 201 -49.62 2.59 -62.33
C ILE A 201 -49.87 3.74 -61.33
N ASP A 202 -50.69 3.53 -60.30
CA ASP A 202 -50.94 4.50 -59.24
C ASP A 202 -49.71 4.77 -58.34
N ASN A 203 -48.86 3.77 -58.10
CA ASN A 203 -47.61 3.92 -57.33
C ASN A 203 -46.55 4.75 -58.07
N ILE A 204 -46.62 4.82 -59.40
CA ILE A 204 -45.69 5.56 -60.26
C ILE A 204 -46.04 7.05 -60.29
N ASN A 205 -47.33 7.38 -60.26
CA ASN A 205 -47.80 8.77 -60.28
C ASN A 205 -47.55 9.49 -58.96
N GLU A 206 -47.78 8.85 -57.80
CA GLU A 206 -47.43 9.44 -56.49
C GLU A 206 -45.92 9.69 -56.34
N ARG A 207 -45.08 8.81 -56.89
CA ARG A 207 -43.60 8.92 -56.77
C ARG A 207 -43.01 10.03 -57.63
N LYS A 208 -43.63 10.36 -58.77
CA LYS A 208 -43.24 11.54 -59.59
C LYS A 208 -43.37 12.85 -58.82
N ASN A 209 -44.18 12.86 -57.76
CA ASN A 209 -44.54 14.06 -57.02
C ASN A 209 -43.85 14.14 -55.65
N MET A 210 -43.02 13.16 -55.29
CA MET A 210 -42.17 13.19 -54.10
C MET A 210 -40.78 13.74 -54.45
N LYS A 211 -40.25 14.62 -53.60
CA LYS A 211 -38.91 15.21 -53.74
C LYS A 211 -38.12 15.01 -52.45
N PRO A 212 -36.79 14.89 -52.48
CA PRO A 212 -36.00 14.87 -51.26
C PRO A 212 -36.24 16.14 -50.43
N LYS A 213 -36.31 16.02 -49.11
CA LYS A 213 -36.37 17.15 -48.18
C LYS A 213 -34.99 17.77 -48.05
N LYS A 214 -34.87 19.08 -48.24
CA LYS A 214 -33.62 19.80 -48.03
C LYS A 214 -33.31 19.96 -46.54
N TYR A 215 -32.03 19.88 -46.19
CA TYR A 215 -31.48 19.96 -44.84
C TYR A 215 -32.04 18.86 -43.91
N PHE A 216 -32.38 17.69 -44.47
CA PHE A 216 -32.89 16.58 -43.68
C PHE A 216 -31.80 15.54 -43.45
N PRO A 217 -31.45 15.20 -42.19
CA PRO A 217 -30.50 14.14 -41.90
C PRO A 217 -31.09 12.75 -42.23
N HIS A 218 -30.76 12.24 -43.41
CA HIS A 218 -31.04 10.87 -43.83
C HIS A 218 -30.37 9.88 -42.88
N ILE A 219 -31.08 8.79 -42.57
CA ILE A 219 -30.67 7.85 -41.54
C ILE A 219 -30.30 6.51 -42.17
N PHE A 220 -29.26 5.87 -41.64
CA PHE A 220 -28.88 4.49 -41.96
C PHE A 220 -28.71 3.69 -40.67
N ALA A 221 -29.77 2.97 -40.27
CA ALA A 221 -29.85 2.24 -39.00
C ALA A 221 -30.90 1.13 -39.07
N ASP A 222 -30.81 0.15 -38.18
CA ASP A 222 -31.72 -1.02 -38.13
C ASP A 222 -33.08 -0.67 -37.55
N PHE A 223 -34.12 -0.60 -38.39
CA PHE A 223 -35.48 -0.31 -37.97
C PHE A 223 -36.43 -1.51 -38.11
N ASP A 224 -36.10 -2.49 -38.94
CA ASP A 224 -36.89 -3.72 -39.10
C ASP A 224 -36.58 -4.80 -38.05
N GLY A 225 -35.52 -4.60 -37.26
CA GLY A 225 -35.11 -5.44 -36.14
C GLY A 225 -34.14 -6.56 -36.50
N ASP A 226 -33.61 -6.58 -37.73
CA ASP A 226 -32.76 -7.67 -38.23
C ASP A 226 -31.25 -7.50 -37.98
N MET A 227 -30.87 -6.49 -37.20
CA MET A 227 -29.50 -6.05 -36.87
C MET A 227 -28.75 -5.36 -38.02
N ARG A 228 -29.40 -5.06 -39.15
CA ARG A 228 -28.73 -4.41 -40.30
C ARG A 228 -29.38 -3.09 -40.61
N ALA A 229 -28.55 -2.16 -41.07
CA ALA A 229 -29.04 -0.83 -41.35
C ALA A 229 -29.98 -0.77 -42.56
N ASP A 230 -31.11 -0.12 -42.35
CA ASP A 230 -32.08 0.30 -43.36
C ASP A 230 -31.86 1.78 -43.69
N PHE A 231 -32.18 2.18 -44.91
CA PHE A 231 -32.22 3.61 -45.26
C PHE A 231 -33.55 4.20 -44.87
N VAL A 232 -33.52 5.39 -44.24
CA VAL A 232 -34.68 6.25 -44.10
C VAL A 232 -34.37 7.61 -44.73
N PHE A 233 -35.02 7.88 -45.86
CA PHE A 233 -34.93 9.16 -46.55
C PHE A 233 -36.10 10.07 -46.15
N GLY A 234 -35.80 11.34 -45.89
CA GLY A 234 -36.79 12.37 -45.68
C GLY A 234 -37.18 12.96 -47.03
N MET A 235 -38.46 12.85 -47.36
CA MET A 235 -39.05 13.32 -48.61
C MET A 235 -40.13 14.36 -48.32
N GLU A 236 -40.38 15.26 -49.26
CA GLU A 236 -41.52 16.16 -49.30
C GLU A 236 -42.54 15.65 -50.32
N ASN A 237 -43.81 15.62 -49.93
CA ASN A 237 -44.92 15.42 -50.87
C ASN A 237 -45.36 16.76 -51.51
N GLU A 238 -46.36 16.72 -52.40
CA GLU A 238 -46.89 17.93 -53.08
C GLU A 238 -47.35 19.05 -52.13
N ASN A 239 -47.77 18.68 -50.93
CA ASN A 239 -48.24 19.61 -49.90
C ASN A 239 -47.11 20.12 -49.00
N GLN A 240 -45.84 19.89 -49.36
CA GLN A 240 -44.67 20.22 -48.54
C GLN A 240 -44.72 19.59 -47.14
N LYS A 241 -45.30 18.39 -47.02
CA LYS A 241 -45.23 17.64 -45.76
C LYS A 241 -44.11 16.62 -45.84
N LEU A 242 -43.35 16.53 -44.74
CA LEU A 242 -42.34 15.51 -44.52
C LEU A 242 -42.97 14.11 -44.54
N VAL A 243 -42.36 13.22 -45.31
CA VAL A 243 -42.67 11.80 -45.43
C VAL A 243 -41.36 11.04 -45.28
N LEU A 244 -41.35 9.98 -44.48
CA LEU A 244 -40.18 9.14 -44.29
C LEU A 244 -40.31 7.89 -45.16
N GLU A 245 -39.40 7.71 -46.12
CA GLU A 245 -39.34 6.51 -46.96
C GLU A 245 -38.28 5.54 -46.44
N MET A 246 -38.69 4.34 -46.04
CA MET A 246 -37.76 3.29 -45.59
C MET A 246 -37.41 2.34 -46.75
N TYR A 247 -36.12 2.14 -47.01
CA TYR A 247 -35.62 1.12 -47.94
C TYR A 247 -34.90 0.03 -47.15
N VAL A 248 -35.40 -1.20 -47.29
CA VAL A 248 -34.86 -2.39 -46.64
C VAL A 248 -34.03 -3.18 -47.65
N LYS A 249 -32.93 -3.79 -47.20
CA LYS A 249 -32.05 -4.57 -48.07
C LYS A 249 -32.69 -5.93 -48.41
N ASN A 250 -32.84 -6.24 -49.70
CA ASN A 250 -33.17 -7.57 -50.17
C ASN A 250 -31.88 -8.37 -50.45
N GLU A 251 -31.59 -9.34 -49.59
CA GLU A 251 -30.38 -10.17 -49.66
C GLU A 251 -30.26 -11.00 -50.96
N ILE A 252 -31.37 -11.60 -51.40
CA ILE A 252 -31.35 -12.56 -52.52
C ILE A 252 -30.98 -11.85 -53.82
N ARG A 253 -31.52 -10.65 -54.00
CA ARG A 253 -31.33 -9.83 -55.21
C ARG A 253 -30.21 -8.79 -55.05
N ASN A 254 -29.66 -8.64 -53.86
CA ASN A 254 -28.70 -7.59 -53.48
C ASN A 254 -29.17 -6.20 -53.94
N ASN A 255 -30.41 -5.84 -53.64
CA ASN A 255 -30.99 -4.54 -54.01
C ASN A 255 -31.80 -3.96 -52.85
N TRP A 256 -32.04 -2.66 -52.86
CA TRP A 256 -32.81 -1.92 -51.87
C TRP A 256 -34.26 -1.82 -52.32
N VAL A 257 -35.17 -2.25 -51.46
CA VAL A 257 -36.61 -2.28 -51.74
C VAL A 257 -37.30 -1.25 -50.86
N LEU A 258 -38.10 -0.37 -51.48
CA LEU A 258 -38.91 0.61 -50.76
C LEU A 258 -40.09 -0.07 -50.05
N HIS A 259 -40.19 0.14 -48.74
CA HIS A 259 -41.33 -0.26 -47.91
C HIS A 259 -42.14 0.99 -47.51
N LYS A 260 -43.05 1.43 -48.40
CA LYS A 260 -43.80 2.69 -48.28
C LYS A 260 -44.59 2.86 -46.96
N ASN A 261 -45.04 1.77 -46.35
CA ASN A 261 -45.87 1.79 -45.14
C ASN A 261 -45.11 1.34 -43.88
N ALA A 262 -43.78 1.15 -43.96
CA ALA A 262 -43.00 0.71 -42.80
C ALA A 262 -43.02 1.75 -41.66
N ILE A 263 -43.01 3.04 -42.01
CA ILE A 263 -43.16 4.14 -41.06
C ILE A 263 -44.56 4.72 -41.23
N ALA A 264 -45.33 4.79 -40.15
CA ALA A 264 -46.65 5.41 -40.18
C ALA A 264 -46.54 6.89 -40.57
N LYS A 265 -47.57 7.43 -41.23
CA LYS A 265 -47.60 8.85 -41.59
C LYS A 265 -47.51 9.71 -40.32
N ILE A 266 -46.66 10.73 -40.35
CA ILE A 266 -46.54 11.72 -39.27
C ILE A 266 -47.93 12.32 -39.02
N PRO A 267 -48.40 12.40 -37.76
CA PRO A 267 -49.75 12.89 -37.46
C PRO A 267 -49.98 14.30 -38.00
N ASN A 268 -51.15 14.54 -38.62
CA ASN A 268 -51.48 15.81 -39.31
C ASN A 268 -51.41 17.06 -38.42
N ASN A 269 -51.44 16.86 -37.10
CA ASN A 269 -51.39 17.92 -36.09
C ASN A 269 -50.00 18.57 -36.00
N TYR A 270 -48.98 17.91 -36.58
CA TYR A 270 -47.62 18.40 -36.66
C TYR A 270 -47.36 18.89 -38.08
N ASP A 271 -47.09 20.18 -38.22
CA ASP A 271 -46.62 20.77 -39.47
C ASP A 271 -45.11 20.55 -39.60
N GLU A 272 -44.64 20.43 -40.84
CA GLU A 272 -43.22 20.25 -41.16
C GLU A 272 -42.37 21.39 -40.58
N LYS A 273 -42.90 22.62 -40.57
CA LYS A 273 -42.24 23.80 -39.99
C LYS A 273 -42.00 23.70 -38.49
N ASN A 274 -42.64 22.75 -37.82
CA ASN A 274 -42.58 22.57 -36.37
C ASN A 274 -41.73 21.35 -35.97
N LEU A 275 -41.03 20.69 -36.89
CA LEU A 275 -40.15 19.54 -36.57
C LEU A 275 -38.69 19.91 -36.81
N ALA A 276 -37.84 19.65 -35.80
CA ALA A 276 -36.39 19.77 -35.92
C ALA A 276 -35.76 18.46 -36.45
N ALA A 277 -34.44 18.45 -36.59
CA ALA A 277 -33.68 17.26 -37.01
C ALA A 277 -33.96 16.05 -36.10
N PRO A 278 -34.26 14.87 -36.67
CA PRO A 278 -34.50 13.65 -35.89
C PRO A 278 -33.22 13.12 -35.21
N VAL A 279 -33.41 12.42 -34.09
CA VAL A 279 -32.39 11.65 -33.38
C VAL A 279 -32.84 10.19 -33.29
N VAL A 280 -31.88 9.27 -33.37
CA VAL A 280 -32.15 7.82 -33.38
C VAL A 280 -31.47 7.15 -32.20
N SER A 281 -32.25 6.44 -31.40
CA SER A 281 -31.78 5.63 -30.28
C SER A 281 -32.88 4.67 -29.83
N ASP A 282 -32.52 3.66 -29.08
CA ASP A 282 -33.45 2.78 -28.37
C ASP A 282 -33.80 3.42 -27.02
N PHE A 283 -34.78 4.34 -27.01
CA PHE A 283 -35.03 5.21 -25.86
C PHE A 283 -35.73 4.49 -24.70
N ASP A 284 -36.40 3.37 -24.96
CA ASP A 284 -37.07 2.56 -23.95
C ASP A 284 -36.40 1.21 -23.67
N ALA A 285 -35.22 0.97 -24.25
CA ALA A 285 -34.38 -0.22 -24.04
C ALA A 285 -35.17 -1.53 -24.28
N ASP A 286 -35.92 -1.56 -25.38
CA ASP A 286 -36.69 -2.73 -25.81
C ASP A 286 -35.96 -3.56 -26.89
N GLY A 287 -34.83 -3.05 -27.40
CA GLY A 287 -34.02 -3.68 -28.44
C GLY A 287 -34.36 -3.24 -29.86
N HIS A 288 -35.29 -2.30 -30.04
CA HIS A 288 -35.64 -1.67 -31.31
C HIS A 288 -35.21 -0.20 -31.33
N LEU A 289 -34.86 0.32 -32.50
CA LEU A 289 -34.49 1.73 -32.63
C LEU A 289 -35.72 2.59 -32.83
N ASP A 290 -35.78 3.70 -32.10
CA ASP A 290 -36.81 4.72 -32.24
C ASP A 290 -36.29 5.93 -33.03
N ILE A 291 -37.22 6.66 -33.65
CA ILE A 291 -36.94 7.95 -34.28
C ILE A 291 -37.63 9.05 -33.47
N ALA A 292 -36.87 9.94 -32.85
CA ALA A 292 -37.39 11.05 -32.07
C ALA A 292 -37.20 12.39 -32.80
N PHE A 293 -38.30 13.10 -33.05
CA PHE A 293 -38.33 14.45 -33.59
C PHE A 293 -38.57 15.47 -32.46
N PRO A 294 -37.68 16.45 -32.24
CA PRO A 294 -37.99 17.59 -31.40
C PRO A 294 -39.08 18.46 -32.06
N VAL A 295 -40.16 18.71 -31.34
CA VAL A 295 -41.28 19.54 -31.81
C VAL A 295 -41.09 20.98 -31.35
N CYS A 296 -40.91 21.87 -32.32
CA CYS A 296 -40.75 23.30 -32.13
C CYS A 296 -42.11 23.97 -31.86
N SER A 297 -42.16 24.83 -30.85
CA SER A 297 -43.35 25.66 -30.57
C SER A 297 -43.45 26.90 -31.46
N ASP A 298 -42.36 27.28 -32.13
CA ASP A 298 -42.23 28.44 -33.00
C ASP A 298 -41.49 28.09 -34.30
N SER A 299 -41.73 28.86 -35.37
CA SER A 299 -41.12 28.63 -36.69
C SER A 299 -39.61 28.84 -36.74
N GLY A 300 -39.04 29.49 -35.73
CA GLY A 300 -37.59 29.66 -35.57
C GLY A 300 -36.93 28.55 -34.74
N CYS A 301 -37.71 27.56 -34.29
CA CYS A 301 -37.33 26.49 -33.38
C CYS A 301 -36.45 26.94 -32.20
N LYS A 302 -36.80 28.09 -31.60
CA LYS A 302 -36.08 28.60 -30.43
C LYS A 302 -36.54 27.93 -29.14
N LYS A 303 -37.73 27.31 -29.16
CA LYS A 303 -38.29 26.59 -28.02
C LYS A 303 -38.88 25.25 -28.46
N ILE A 304 -38.33 24.17 -27.89
CA ILE A 304 -38.84 22.81 -28.03
C ILE A 304 -39.93 22.58 -26.97
N GLU A 305 -41.06 22.02 -27.39
CA GLU A 305 -42.21 21.74 -26.51
C GLU A 305 -42.25 20.28 -26.02
N LYS A 306 -41.97 19.35 -26.94
CA LYS A 306 -42.08 17.90 -26.74
C LYS A 306 -41.27 17.16 -27.79
N PHE A 307 -41.08 15.86 -27.61
CA PHE A 307 -40.52 14.96 -28.61
C PHE A 307 -41.63 14.09 -29.19
N LEU A 308 -41.70 14.01 -30.52
CA LEU A 308 -42.55 13.08 -31.26
C LEU A 308 -41.70 11.84 -31.59
N ILE A 309 -42.05 10.69 -31.04
CA ILE A 309 -41.26 9.46 -31.12
C ILE A 309 -42.01 8.42 -31.91
N TRP A 310 -41.37 7.89 -32.94
CA TRP A 310 -41.80 6.69 -33.65
C TRP A 310 -41.08 5.48 -33.08
N SER A 311 -41.83 4.43 -32.78
CA SER A 311 -41.29 3.16 -32.30
C SER A 311 -41.90 1.99 -33.05
N ASN A 312 -41.07 0.99 -33.36
CA ASN A 312 -41.51 -0.25 -34.01
C ASN A 312 -42.00 -1.26 -32.95
N LYS A 313 -43.12 -0.97 -32.28
CA LYS A 313 -43.71 -1.91 -31.33
C LYS A 313 -44.35 -3.06 -32.08
N ASN A 314 -43.79 -4.26 -31.91
CA ASN A 314 -44.49 -5.47 -32.29
C ASN A 314 -44.69 -6.41 -31.09
N SER A 315 -45.97 -6.59 -30.75
CA SER A 315 -46.43 -7.57 -29.78
C SER A 315 -45.96 -8.96 -30.18
N ASN A 316 -45.45 -9.71 -29.20
CA ASN A 316 -44.97 -11.09 -29.32
C ASN A 316 -45.71 -11.92 -30.41
N ARG A 317 -44.94 -12.44 -31.40
CA ARG A 317 -45.23 -13.55 -32.34
C ARG A 317 -45.74 -13.23 -33.76
N ILE A 318 -45.02 -12.44 -34.56
CA ILE A 318 -45.36 -12.28 -35.99
C ILE A 318 -44.10 -12.33 -36.89
N SER A 319 -44.24 -12.84 -38.12
CA SER A 319 -43.15 -13.08 -39.08
C SER A 319 -42.54 -11.78 -39.68
N LYS A 320 -41.27 -11.84 -40.12
CA LYS A 320 -40.45 -10.71 -40.63
C LYS A 320 -41.12 -9.82 -41.70
N SER A 321 -42.04 -10.39 -42.50
CA SER A 321 -42.75 -9.66 -43.58
C SER A 321 -44.06 -8.99 -43.16
N GLU A 322 -44.56 -9.32 -41.97
CA GLU A 322 -45.78 -8.75 -41.40
C GLU A 322 -45.47 -7.58 -40.46
N VAL A 323 -44.27 -7.56 -39.85
CA VAL A 323 -43.79 -6.44 -39.01
C VAL A 323 -43.84 -5.09 -39.73
N LEU A 324 -43.42 -5.06 -41.00
CA LEU A 324 -43.39 -3.83 -41.81
C LEU A 324 -44.74 -3.47 -42.46
N LYS A 325 -45.82 -4.21 -42.19
CA LYS A 325 -47.16 -3.96 -42.78
C LYS A 325 -48.05 -3.08 -41.91
N GLU A 326 -47.90 -3.11 -40.59
CA GLU A 326 -48.75 -2.36 -39.66
C GLU A 326 -48.26 -0.92 -39.44
N GLY A 327 -47.00 -0.63 -39.78
CA GLY A 327 -46.39 0.69 -39.68
C GLY A 327 -46.27 1.14 -38.23
N GLY A 328 -45.05 1.22 -37.68
CA GLY A 328 -44.84 1.51 -36.25
C GLY A 328 -45.57 2.76 -35.75
N GLU A 329 -45.70 2.91 -34.44
CA GLU A 329 -46.60 3.90 -33.84
C GLU A 329 -45.89 5.21 -33.46
N TRP A 330 -46.60 6.33 -33.63
CA TRP A 330 -46.15 7.66 -33.19
C TRP A 330 -46.73 8.00 -31.80
N ASN A 331 -45.85 8.27 -30.85
CA ASN A 331 -46.17 8.75 -29.51
C ASN A 331 -45.47 10.08 -29.23
N TYR A 332 -45.79 10.75 -28.12
CA TYR A 332 -45.09 11.97 -27.72
C TYR A 332 -44.64 11.94 -26.27
N ILE A 333 -43.47 12.50 -26.03
CA ILE A 333 -42.86 12.69 -24.71
C ILE A 333 -42.82 14.17 -24.39
N THR A 334 -43.34 14.56 -23.22
CA THR A 334 -43.23 15.93 -22.71
C THR A 334 -41.87 16.16 -22.05
N ILE A 335 -41.43 17.41 -22.06
CA ILE A 335 -40.24 17.86 -21.32
C ILE A 335 -40.72 18.50 -20.03
N ASP A 336 -40.42 17.87 -18.89
CA ASP A 336 -40.80 18.40 -17.58
C ASP A 336 -39.63 19.17 -16.93
N ASN A 337 -39.95 20.30 -16.30
CA ASN A 337 -39.04 21.04 -15.43
C ASN A 337 -39.30 20.64 -13.97
N LYS A 338 -38.50 19.73 -13.41
CA LYS A 338 -38.55 19.39 -11.98
C LYS A 338 -37.16 19.45 -11.35
N GLU A 339 -37.07 20.01 -10.15
CA GLU A 339 -35.90 19.90 -9.31
C GLU A 339 -35.94 18.56 -8.57
N SER A 340 -35.07 17.62 -8.93
CA SER A 340 -34.88 16.33 -8.23
C SER A 340 -33.39 16.03 -8.05
N GLU A 341 -33.04 15.25 -7.01
CA GLU A 341 -31.67 14.80 -6.78
C GLU A 341 -31.18 13.85 -7.91
N LEU A 342 -29.87 13.80 -8.13
CA LEU A 342 -29.22 12.97 -9.15
C LEU A 342 -29.62 11.49 -9.00
N ALA A 343 -30.28 10.94 -10.01
CA ALA A 343 -30.37 9.50 -10.26
C ALA A 343 -29.57 9.17 -11.52
N VAL A 344 -28.25 9.40 -11.47
CA VAL A 344 -27.38 9.20 -12.64
C VAL A 344 -27.32 7.73 -13.04
N THR A 345 -27.55 7.51 -14.34
CA THR A 345 -27.37 6.28 -15.13
C THR A 345 -28.22 5.10 -14.70
N ASP A 346 -29.46 5.07 -15.19
CA ASP A 346 -30.33 3.89 -15.15
C ASP A 346 -30.13 2.96 -16.36
N GLY A 347 -29.23 3.32 -17.27
CA GLY A 347 -28.85 2.54 -18.45
C GLY A 347 -29.64 2.88 -19.72
N TYR A 348 -30.41 3.98 -19.71
CA TYR A 348 -31.21 4.44 -20.84
C TYR A 348 -30.50 5.62 -21.56
N PRO A 349 -30.73 5.82 -22.88
CA PRO A 349 -30.08 6.91 -23.60
C PRO A 349 -30.59 8.28 -23.15
N ASP A 350 -29.68 9.11 -22.64
CA ASP A 350 -29.90 10.53 -22.35
C ASP A 350 -29.63 11.40 -23.59
N LEU A 351 -30.16 12.62 -23.60
CA LEU A 351 -29.90 13.61 -24.65
C LEU A 351 -29.08 14.78 -24.10
N ILE A 352 -28.30 15.42 -24.98
CA ILE A 352 -27.64 16.68 -24.68
C ILE A 352 -28.14 17.76 -25.64
N ALA A 353 -28.38 18.95 -25.11
CA ALA A 353 -28.88 20.08 -25.88
C ALA A 353 -28.24 21.39 -25.42
N VAL A 354 -28.30 22.42 -26.27
CA VAL A 354 -27.99 23.79 -25.87
C VAL A 354 -29.30 24.47 -25.46
N ALA A 355 -29.37 24.97 -24.23
CA ALA A 355 -30.54 25.67 -23.71
C ALA A 355 -30.20 27.07 -23.21
N LYS A 356 -31.17 27.97 -23.35
CA LYS A 356 -31.04 29.35 -22.90
C LYS A 356 -31.47 29.47 -21.43
N ILE A 357 -30.50 29.64 -20.53
CA ILE A 357 -30.72 29.80 -19.08
C ILE A 357 -30.19 31.17 -18.65
N ASN A 358 -30.99 31.97 -17.95
CA ASN A 358 -30.60 33.30 -17.45
C ASN A 358 -29.96 34.22 -18.51
N ASN A 359 -30.47 34.18 -19.75
CA ASN A 359 -29.95 34.89 -20.93
C ASN A 359 -28.58 34.44 -21.46
N GLY A 360 -27.98 33.38 -20.93
CA GLY A 360 -26.82 32.69 -21.51
C GLY A 360 -27.23 31.40 -22.24
N ASP A 361 -26.43 30.98 -23.21
CA ASP A 361 -26.58 29.69 -23.89
C ASP A 361 -25.67 28.68 -23.18
N HIS A 362 -26.23 27.57 -22.69
CA HIS A 362 -25.54 26.60 -21.85
C HIS A 362 -25.82 25.17 -22.33
N PRO A 363 -24.83 24.26 -22.33
CA PRO A 363 -25.07 22.84 -22.53
C PRO A 363 -25.86 22.27 -21.34
N ILE A 364 -26.87 21.47 -21.64
CA ILE A 364 -27.74 20.81 -20.66
C ILE A 364 -27.91 19.34 -21.02
N ILE A 365 -28.05 18.51 -20.00
CA ILE A 365 -28.42 17.10 -20.16
C ILE A 365 -29.93 17.00 -19.94
N LEU A 366 -30.61 16.32 -20.85
CA LEU A 366 -32.01 15.90 -20.73
C LEU A 366 -31.98 14.43 -20.34
N GLU A 367 -32.26 14.15 -19.07
CA GLU A 367 -32.24 12.80 -18.52
C GLU A 367 -33.47 12.02 -18.97
N ASN A 368 -33.27 10.79 -19.43
CA ASN A 368 -34.34 9.87 -19.81
C ASN A 368 -34.82 9.09 -18.58
N VAL A 369 -35.97 9.48 -18.04
CA VAL A 369 -36.52 8.94 -16.79
C VAL A 369 -37.84 8.20 -17.01
N GLU A 370 -38.20 7.31 -16.09
CA GLU A 370 -39.49 6.63 -16.10
C GLU A 370 -40.65 7.63 -15.97
N CYS A 371 -41.66 7.51 -16.83
CA CYS A 371 -42.88 8.31 -16.74
C CYS A 371 -43.94 7.65 -15.85
N ASN A 372 -44.00 8.06 -14.58
CA ASN A 372 -45.07 7.68 -13.68
C ASN A 372 -46.36 8.48 -13.97
N GLY A 373 -47.34 7.84 -14.60
CA GLY A 373 -48.67 8.41 -14.89
C GLY A 373 -48.90 8.89 -16.32
N CYS A 374 -48.03 8.51 -17.28
CA CYS A 374 -48.30 8.66 -18.71
C CYS A 374 -49.21 7.52 -19.21
N GLU A 375 -50.21 7.81 -20.05
CA GLU A 375 -51.14 6.79 -20.56
C GLU A 375 -50.50 5.86 -21.61
N ASN A 376 -49.59 6.37 -22.46
CA ASN A 376 -49.06 5.65 -23.63
C ASN A 376 -47.53 5.61 -23.76
N VAL A 377 -46.78 6.20 -22.81
CA VAL A 377 -45.31 6.23 -22.87
C VAL A 377 -44.71 5.83 -21.53
N THR A 378 -43.71 4.97 -21.56
CA THR A 378 -43.01 4.44 -20.38
C THR A 378 -41.91 5.39 -19.87
N ARG A 379 -41.43 6.28 -20.75
CA ARG A 379 -40.27 7.14 -20.55
C ARG A 379 -40.58 8.59 -20.87
N LYS A 380 -39.81 9.51 -20.29
CA LYS A 380 -39.84 10.94 -20.61
C LYS A 380 -38.48 11.61 -20.43
N PHE A 381 -38.31 12.80 -21.01
CA PHE A 381 -37.10 13.61 -20.79
C PHE A 381 -37.33 14.67 -19.73
N GLU A 382 -36.48 14.72 -18.71
CA GLU A 382 -36.48 15.76 -17.68
C GLU A 382 -35.26 16.67 -17.84
N MET A 383 -35.50 17.98 -17.80
CA MET A 383 -34.45 18.99 -17.83
C MET A 383 -34.05 19.35 -16.39
N LYS A 384 -32.81 19.04 -15.99
CA LYS A 384 -32.28 19.42 -14.67
C LYS A 384 -31.49 20.72 -14.73
N THR A 385 -32.10 21.80 -14.24
CA THR A 385 -31.50 23.15 -14.20
C THR A 385 -30.42 23.35 -13.14
N THR A 386 -30.32 22.47 -12.15
CA THR A 386 -29.33 22.54 -11.06
C THR A 386 -27.97 21.96 -11.44
N GLN A 387 -27.92 21.13 -12.49
CA GLN A 387 -26.69 20.53 -13.01
C GLN A 387 -25.93 21.57 -13.85
N ARG A 388 -25.30 22.53 -13.16
CA ARG A 388 -24.28 23.37 -13.81
C ARG A 388 -23.08 22.47 -14.11
N LEU A 389 -23.03 22.00 -15.35
CA LEU A 389 -21.78 21.52 -15.95
C LEU A 389 -20.72 22.61 -15.70
N ILE A 390 -19.55 22.20 -15.23
CA ILE A 390 -18.47 23.15 -14.95
C ILE A 390 -17.90 23.58 -16.29
N GLU A 391 -18.43 24.67 -16.83
CA GLU A 391 -17.99 25.25 -18.08
C GLU A 391 -16.55 25.80 -17.96
N PRO A 392 -15.72 25.66 -18.99
CA PRO A 392 -14.41 26.31 -19.05
C PRO A 392 -14.52 27.82 -18.81
N ALA A 393 -13.56 28.40 -18.11
CA ALA A 393 -13.59 29.82 -17.76
C ALA A 393 -13.71 30.74 -18.99
N ASP A 394 -13.12 30.34 -20.13
CA ASP A 394 -13.16 31.13 -21.37
C ASP A 394 -14.48 31.06 -22.13
N MET A 395 -15.32 30.08 -21.82
CA MET A 395 -16.69 30.00 -22.33
C MET A 395 -17.60 31.04 -21.67
N SER A 396 -17.19 31.59 -20.51
CA SER A 396 -18.00 32.51 -19.70
C SER A 396 -18.40 33.77 -20.50
N GLY A 397 -19.67 33.80 -20.93
CA GLY A 397 -20.26 34.91 -21.68
C GLY A 397 -20.10 34.82 -23.21
N GLY A 398 -19.53 33.74 -23.74
CA GLY A 398 -19.57 33.38 -25.15
C GLY A 398 -20.92 32.77 -25.56
N LYS A 399 -21.12 32.58 -26.87
CA LYS A 399 -22.34 31.96 -27.41
C LYS A 399 -22.07 30.50 -27.76
N VAL A 400 -22.73 29.56 -27.08
CA VAL A 400 -22.62 28.13 -27.38
C VAL A 400 -23.40 27.82 -28.65
N MET A 401 -22.74 27.16 -29.60
CA MET A 401 -23.29 26.89 -30.93
C MET A 401 -23.63 25.41 -31.12
N LEU A 402 -22.81 24.52 -30.57
CA LEU A 402 -22.96 23.08 -30.73
C LEU A 402 -22.42 22.38 -29.48
N THR A 403 -23.08 21.30 -29.09
CA THR A 403 -22.60 20.41 -28.03
C THR A 403 -22.90 18.98 -28.41
N GLY A 404 -22.08 18.05 -27.94
CA GLY A 404 -22.24 16.63 -28.19
C GLY A 404 -21.53 15.81 -27.13
N PHE A 405 -21.95 14.56 -27.02
CA PHE A 405 -21.25 13.59 -26.19
C PHE A 405 -19.96 13.13 -26.88
N PHE A 406 -18.87 13.06 -26.12
CA PHE A 406 -17.55 12.68 -26.62
C PHE A 406 -16.76 11.94 -25.52
N ASP A 407 -16.17 10.79 -25.82
CA ASP A 407 -15.28 10.06 -24.90
C ASP A 407 -13.83 10.54 -25.07
N LEU A 408 -13.41 11.50 -24.25
CA LEU A 408 -12.04 12.02 -24.23
C LEU A 408 -11.12 10.99 -23.57
N LYS A 409 -9.88 10.86 -24.04
CA LYS A 409 -8.90 9.85 -23.59
C LYS A 409 -9.24 8.40 -23.96
N GLU A 410 -10.39 8.16 -24.61
CA GLU A 410 -10.89 6.80 -24.88
C GLU A 410 -10.98 5.93 -23.62
N ASP A 411 -11.22 6.56 -22.47
CA ASP A 411 -11.32 5.87 -21.18
C ASP A 411 -12.72 5.31 -20.92
N GLY A 412 -13.66 5.65 -21.81
CA GLY A 412 -15.03 5.20 -21.88
C GLY A 412 -15.99 5.96 -20.97
N LYS A 413 -15.51 7.00 -20.30
CA LYS A 413 -16.39 8.00 -19.69
C LYS A 413 -16.95 8.91 -20.77
N LEU A 414 -18.20 9.34 -20.56
CA LEU A 414 -18.85 10.24 -21.48
C LEU A 414 -18.60 11.69 -21.06
N ASP A 415 -17.66 12.33 -21.74
CA ASP A 415 -17.45 13.77 -21.64
C ASP A 415 -18.32 14.53 -22.65
N ILE A 416 -18.22 15.85 -22.62
CA ILE A 416 -19.01 16.72 -23.48
C ILE A 416 -18.05 17.58 -24.28
N VAL A 417 -18.19 17.56 -25.60
CA VAL A 417 -17.56 18.53 -26.49
C VAL A 417 -18.48 19.73 -26.66
N VAL A 418 -17.89 20.93 -26.64
CA VAL A 418 -18.62 22.19 -26.77
C VAL A 418 -17.92 23.07 -27.79
N GLU A 419 -18.69 23.55 -28.76
CA GLU A 419 -18.28 24.63 -29.66
C GLU A 419 -18.96 25.93 -29.26
N TYR A 420 -18.18 26.99 -29.16
CA TYR A 420 -18.66 28.30 -28.76
C TYR A 420 -17.96 29.43 -29.52
N MET A 421 -18.66 30.55 -29.64
CA MET A 421 -18.12 31.80 -30.16
C MET A 421 -17.58 32.64 -29.00
N ASP A 422 -16.28 32.92 -29.03
CA ASP A 422 -15.61 33.73 -28.02
C ASP A 422 -16.14 35.17 -28.03
N LYS A 423 -16.54 35.68 -26.87
CA LYS A 423 -17.07 37.04 -26.73
C LYS A 423 -16.07 38.12 -27.15
N LYS A 424 -14.78 37.91 -26.88
CA LYS A 424 -13.72 38.92 -27.09
C LYS A 424 -13.35 39.06 -28.56
N ASN A 425 -13.14 37.94 -29.23
CA ASN A 425 -12.56 37.90 -30.57
C ASN A 425 -13.55 37.50 -31.66
N GLN A 426 -14.78 37.10 -31.29
CA GLN A 426 -15.80 36.56 -32.21
C GLN A 426 -15.32 35.37 -33.06
N GLN A 427 -14.23 34.72 -32.63
CA GLN A 427 -13.71 33.51 -33.26
C GLN A 427 -14.41 32.28 -32.69
N THR A 428 -14.72 31.33 -33.56
CA THR A 428 -15.20 30.00 -33.17
C THR A 428 -14.08 29.23 -32.48
N LYS A 429 -14.40 28.64 -31.33
CA LYS A 429 -13.52 27.78 -30.57
C LYS A 429 -14.29 26.54 -30.14
N HIS A 430 -13.55 25.49 -29.78
CA HIS A 430 -14.10 24.33 -29.12
C HIS A 430 -13.26 23.96 -27.89
N ASP A 431 -13.93 23.32 -26.94
CA ASP A 431 -13.35 22.84 -25.70
C ASP A 431 -14.16 21.65 -25.15
N PHE A 432 -13.69 21.04 -24.08
CA PHE A 432 -14.28 19.84 -23.49
C PHE A 432 -14.67 20.09 -22.03
N ILE A 433 -15.91 19.73 -21.69
CA ILE A 433 -16.35 19.64 -20.30
C ILE A 433 -16.10 18.21 -19.84
N LYS A 434 -15.04 18.03 -19.05
CA LYS A 434 -14.70 16.75 -18.44
C LYS A 434 -15.75 16.39 -17.39
N CYS A 435 -16.42 15.28 -17.61
CA CYS A 435 -17.40 14.71 -16.69
C CYS A 435 -16.70 13.62 -15.86
N ASP A 436 -15.81 14.04 -14.97
CA ASP A 436 -15.10 13.14 -14.06
C ASP A 436 -16.10 12.40 -13.19
N ASP A 437 -16.45 11.18 -13.61
CA ASP A 437 -17.44 10.41 -12.90
C ASP A 437 -16.96 10.09 -11.48
N LYS A 438 -17.79 10.49 -10.49
CA LYS A 438 -17.55 10.28 -9.06
C LYS A 438 -18.25 9.01 -8.54
N GLY A 439 -18.93 8.24 -9.40
CA GLY A 439 -19.70 7.05 -9.03
C GLY A 439 -19.30 5.75 -9.75
N ASP A 440 -19.91 4.65 -9.33
CA ASP A 440 -19.77 3.29 -9.91
C ASP A 440 -20.64 3.09 -11.16
N THR A 441 -20.72 4.08 -12.05
CA THR A 441 -21.41 3.88 -13.33
C THR A 441 -20.55 3.04 -14.25
N THR A 442 -21.21 2.27 -15.09
CA THR A 442 -20.53 1.39 -16.03
C THR A 442 -21.00 1.65 -17.45
N PHE A 443 -20.07 1.51 -18.38
CA PHE A 443 -20.29 1.73 -19.80
C PHE A 443 -19.76 0.56 -20.63
N LEU A 444 -20.18 0.52 -21.88
CA LEU A 444 -19.60 -0.34 -22.89
C LEU A 444 -19.38 0.49 -24.15
N LYS A 445 -18.12 0.56 -24.59
CA LYS A 445 -17.74 1.18 -25.85
C LYS A 445 -17.47 0.11 -26.90
N VAL A 446 -18.08 0.23 -28.06
CA VAL A 446 -17.91 -0.71 -29.18
C VAL A 446 -17.57 0.05 -30.45
N GLN A 447 -16.51 -0.40 -31.12
CA GLN A 447 -16.09 0.06 -32.44
C GLN A 447 -16.10 -1.12 -33.41
N THR A 448 -16.82 -0.97 -34.50
CA THR A 448 -16.85 -1.88 -35.64
C THR A 448 -16.13 -1.22 -36.80
N HIS A 449 -15.11 -1.89 -37.33
CA HIS A 449 -14.32 -1.42 -38.47
C HIS A 449 -14.41 -2.39 -39.63
N THR A 450 -14.22 -1.93 -40.86
CA THR A 450 -14.07 -2.81 -42.03
C THR A 450 -12.61 -3.25 -42.16
N ASN A 451 -12.35 -4.46 -42.67
CA ASN A 451 -10.98 -4.93 -42.98
C ASN A 451 -10.82 -5.34 -44.46
N VAL A 452 -11.74 -4.88 -45.29
CA VAL A 452 -11.70 -5.15 -46.72
C VAL A 452 -10.61 -4.29 -47.33
N CYS A 453 -9.81 -4.90 -48.19
CA CYS A 453 -8.67 -4.28 -48.82
C CYS A 453 -8.66 -4.72 -50.27
N GLN A 454 -8.90 -3.77 -51.17
CA GLN A 454 -8.97 -3.98 -52.62
C GLN A 454 -7.67 -3.57 -53.33
N LYS A 455 -6.82 -2.74 -52.70
CA LYS A 455 -5.51 -2.27 -53.24
C LYS A 455 -4.32 -2.88 -52.49
N GLU A 456 -3.09 -2.49 -52.82
CA GLU A 456 -1.91 -2.75 -51.98
C GLU A 456 -2.02 -2.00 -50.63
N CYS A 457 -2.62 -2.63 -49.64
CA CYS A 457 -2.84 -1.99 -48.34
C CYS A 457 -1.59 -2.08 -47.45
N PRO A 458 -1.23 -0.98 -46.75
CA PRO A 458 -0.08 -0.96 -45.85
C PRO A 458 -0.37 -1.75 -44.57
N GLY A 459 0.24 -2.93 -44.43
CA GLY A 459 0.15 -3.73 -43.22
C GLY A 459 0.64 -5.16 -43.44
N ARG A 460 1.65 -5.60 -42.69
CA ARG A 460 2.19 -6.98 -42.80
C ARG A 460 1.44 -7.98 -41.90
N LYS A 461 0.57 -7.51 -41.01
CA LYS A 461 -0.15 -8.34 -40.03
C LYS A 461 -1.64 -8.03 -40.09
N ALA A 462 -2.48 -9.08 -40.01
CA ALA A 462 -3.94 -8.99 -39.93
C ALA A 462 -4.45 -7.97 -38.89
N ARG A 463 -3.60 -7.67 -37.89
CA ARG A 463 -3.85 -6.80 -36.76
C ARG A 463 -3.87 -5.29 -37.09
N ASP A 464 -3.29 -4.88 -38.23
CA ASP A 464 -3.11 -3.47 -38.61
C ASP A 464 -4.10 -3.04 -39.74
N PHE A 465 -4.94 -3.95 -40.23
CA PHE A 465 -5.92 -3.66 -41.29
C PHE A 465 -7.21 -3.10 -40.70
N GLY A 466 -7.69 -1.99 -41.25
CA GLY A 466 -9.01 -1.45 -40.92
C GLY A 466 -9.12 -0.69 -39.60
N SER A 467 -8.09 -0.68 -38.74
CA SER A 467 -8.11 0.12 -37.51
C SER A 467 -8.25 1.59 -37.87
N GLY A 468 -9.31 2.23 -37.37
CA GLY A 468 -9.55 3.67 -37.49
C GLY A 468 -10.64 4.09 -38.47
N ILE A 469 -11.15 3.19 -39.33
CA ILE A 469 -12.26 3.49 -40.25
C ILE A 469 -13.57 2.93 -39.66
N PRO A 470 -14.52 3.77 -39.23
CA PRO A 470 -15.79 3.29 -38.72
C PRO A 470 -16.62 2.63 -39.84
N TRP A 471 -17.20 1.47 -39.56
CA TRP A 471 -18.14 0.84 -40.49
C TRP A 471 -19.55 1.39 -40.26
N HIS A 472 -19.91 2.44 -41.00
CA HIS A 472 -21.21 3.08 -40.88
C HIS A 472 -22.36 2.12 -41.22
N GLY A 473 -23.38 2.08 -40.35
CA GLY A 473 -24.51 1.15 -40.44
C GLY A 473 -24.29 -0.21 -39.77
N ALA A 474 -23.11 -0.49 -39.22
CA ALA A 474 -22.94 -1.64 -38.35
C ALA A 474 -23.68 -1.42 -37.02
N CYS A 475 -24.45 -2.42 -36.61
CA CYS A 475 -25.30 -2.35 -35.44
C CYS A 475 -24.82 -3.29 -34.35
N VAL A 476 -24.99 -2.84 -33.11
CA VAL A 476 -24.60 -3.54 -31.91
C VAL A 476 -25.81 -3.61 -31.00
N SER A 477 -26.07 -4.78 -30.42
CA SER A 477 -27.02 -4.89 -29.32
C SER A 477 -26.37 -5.58 -28.14
N TYR A 478 -26.74 -5.18 -26.93
CA TYR A 478 -26.39 -5.92 -25.73
C TYR A 478 -27.66 -6.38 -25.03
N SER A 479 -27.52 -7.50 -24.31
CA SER A 479 -28.51 -7.98 -23.36
C SER A 479 -27.82 -8.21 -22.02
N MET A 480 -28.46 -7.77 -20.94
CA MET A 480 -27.98 -7.99 -19.59
C MET A 480 -29.13 -8.10 -18.61
N THR A 481 -28.87 -8.75 -17.50
CA THR A 481 -29.73 -8.72 -16.32
C THR A 481 -29.14 -7.75 -15.31
N ASP A 482 -29.92 -6.74 -14.92
CA ASP A 482 -29.46 -5.75 -13.93
C ASP A 482 -29.41 -6.35 -12.51
N SER A 483 -28.85 -5.58 -11.56
CA SER A 483 -28.72 -5.99 -10.15
C SER A 483 -30.06 -6.24 -9.45
N TRP A 484 -31.18 -5.78 -10.02
CA TRP A 484 -32.54 -5.98 -9.50
C TRP A 484 -33.27 -7.16 -10.19
N GLY A 485 -32.61 -7.84 -11.13
CA GLY A 485 -33.16 -8.98 -11.87
C GLY A 485 -33.99 -8.58 -13.09
N SER A 486 -34.00 -7.32 -13.49
CA SER A 486 -34.69 -6.87 -14.71
C SER A 486 -33.82 -7.14 -15.92
N PHE A 487 -34.42 -7.72 -16.96
CA PHE A 487 -33.75 -7.93 -18.23
C PHE A 487 -33.75 -6.62 -19.03
N LYS A 488 -32.58 -6.23 -19.54
CA LYS A 488 -32.39 -5.05 -20.37
C LYS A 488 -31.76 -5.46 -21.69
N VAL A 489 -32.32 -4.95 -22.78
CA VAL A 489 -31.76 -5.06 -24.13
C VAL A 489 -31.61 -3.65 -24.65
N SER A 490 -30.48 -3.32 -25.25
CA SER A 490 -30.37 -2.06 -25.96
C SER A 490 -29.65 -2.27 -27.27
N LYS A 491 -30.11 -1.58 -28.32
CA LYS A 491 -29.51 -1.59 -29.64
C LYS A 491 -29.04 -0.19 -30.04
N LYS A 492 -27.90 -0.11 -30.72
CA LYS A 492 -27.39 1.12 -31.32
C LYS A 492 -26.50 0.81 -32.52
N CYS A 493 -26.60 1.64 -33.56
CA CYS A 493 -25.77 1.51 -34.76
C CYS A 493 -24.71 2.61 -34.82
N GLN A 494 -23.60 2.33 -35.49
CA GLN A 494 -22.63 3.34 -35.86
C GLN A 494 -23.21 4.20 -36.98
N LEU A 495 -23.83 5.30 -36.58
CA LEU A 495 -24.43 6.25 -37.51
C LEU A 495 -23.33 6.99 -38.30
N SER A 496 -23.66 7.34 -39.54
CA SER A 496 -22.79 8.19 -40.34
C SER A 496 -22.71 9.59 -39.73
N GLN A 497 -21.52 10.19 -39.76
CA GLN A 497 -21.32 11.60 -39.34
C GLN A 497 -21.92 12.60 -40.32
N THR A 498 -22.47 12.09 -41.41
CA THR A 498 -22.88 12.87 -42.57
C THR A 498 -24.29 13.36 -42.45
N ASN A 499 -24.55 14.53 -43.04
CA ASN A 499 -25.85 15.17 -43.17
C ASN A 499 -26.24 16.08 -41.99
N GLN A 500 -26.01 17.38 -42.18
CA GLN A 500 -26.32 18.50 -41.29
C GLN A 500 -25.50 18.54 -39.99
N ARG A 501 -24.23 18.13 -40.06
CA ARG A 501 -23.25 18.33 -38.99
C ARG A 501 -23.65 17.66 -37.66
N THR A 502 -24.03 16.39 -37.73
CA THR A 502 -24.25 15.58 -36.52
C THR A 502 -22.90 15.05 -36.02
N LEU A 503 -22.51 15.39 -34.79
CA LEU A 503 -21.25 14.92 -34.17
C LEU A 503 -21.38 13.46 -33.69
N GLN A 504 -21.71 12.54 -34.60
CA GLN A 504 -21.79 11.12 -34.28
C GLN A 504 -20.38 10.54 -34.08
N GLY A 505 -20.15 9.86 -32.96
CA GLY A 505 -18.86 9.20 -32.71
C GLY A 505 -18.60 8.06 -33.70
N PRO A 506 -17.33 7.73 -34.01
CA PRO A 506 -16.97 6.54 -34.80
C PRO A 506 -17.16 5.22 -34.01
N TYR A 507 -17.99 5.25 -32.98
CA TYR A 507 -18.21 4.18 -32.01
C TYR A 507 -19.64 4.23 -31.48
N VAL A 508 -20.10 3.07 -31.01
CA VAL A 508 -21.30 2.92 -30.19
C VAL A 508 -20.89 2.98 -28.73
N LEU A 509 -21.57 3.82 -27.95
CA LEU A 509 -21.45 3.85 -26.50
C LEU A 509 -22.79 3.52 -25.85
N PHE A 510 -22.76 2.58 -24.92
CA PHE A 510 -23.88 2.19 -24.07
C PHE A 510 -23.59 2.55 -22.62
N GLY A 511 -24.54 3.22 -21.97
CA GLY A 511 -24.58 3.31 -20.52
C GLY A 511 -25.23 2.05 -19.97
N LEU A 512 -24.56 1.34 -19.06
CA LEU A 512 -25.07 0.08 -18.47
C LEU A 512 -25.66 0.30 -17.07
N GLY A 513 -25.56 1.52 -16.54
CA GLY A 513 -26.00 1.87 -15.19
C GLY A 513 -25.00 1.43 -14.11
N ARG A 514 -25.47 1.34 -12.87
CA ARG A 514 -24.62 1.07 -11.70
C ARG A 514 -24.39 -0.43 -11.46
N SER A 515 -23.11 -0.79 -11.38
CA SER A 515 -22.64 -2.10 -10.90
C SER A 515 -23.22 -3.37 -11.56
N PRO A 516 -23.45 -3.45 -12.89
CA PRO A 516 -23.67 -4.74 -13.52
C PRO A 516 -22.42 -5.62 -13.34
N ASN A 517 -22.61 -6.91 -13.06
CA ASN A 517 -21.50 -7.83 -12.89
C ASN A 517 -20.86 -8.24 -14.22
N PHE A 518 -21.70 -8.48 -15.23
CA PHE A 518 -21.31 -8.81 -16.60
C PHE A 518 -22.47 -8.51 -17.53
N ILE A 519 -22.16 -8.31 -18.81
CA ILE A 519 -23.11 -8.25 -19.90
C ILE A 519 -23.31 -9.70 -20.38
N ASP A 520 -24.57 -10.16 -20.46
CA ASP A 520 -24.89 -11.55 -20.76
C ASP A 520 -24.42 -11.90 -22.18
N ILE A 521 -24.85 -11.11 -23.17
CA ILE A 521 -24.54 -11.30 -24.58
C ILE A 521 -24.45 -9.94 -25.27
N ILE A 522 -23.41 -9.74 -26.08
CA ILE A 522 -23.32 -8.65 -27.06
C ILE A 522 -23.40 -9.26 -28.46
N LYS A 523 -24.21 -8.66 -29.35
CA LYS A 523 -24.33 -9.06 -30.74
C LYS A 523 -23.84 -7.95 -31.65
N PHE A 524 -23.14 -8.32 -32.72
CA PHE A 524 -22.65 -7.40 -33.74
C PHE A 524 -23.10 -7.91 -35.12
N ASP A 525 -23.60 -7.02 -35.96
CA ASP A 525 -23.85 -7.29 -37.38
C ASP A 525 -23.55 -6.03 -38.22
N GLY A 526 -23.32 -6.21 -39.51
CA GLY A 526 -23.00 -5.14 -40.45
C GLY A 526 -23.73 -5.31 -41.79
N PRO A 527 -23.70 -4.28 -42.65
CA PRO A 527 -24.43 -4.27 -43.92
C PRO A 527 -23.83 -5.17 -45.02
N PHE A 528 -23.50 -6.43 -44.74
CA PHE A 528 -22.82 -7.34 -45.68
C PHE A 528 -23.63 -7.72 -46.93
N ASN A 529 -22.89 -8.03 -48.01
CA ASN A 529 -23.38 -8.84 -49.11
C ASN A 529 -23.19 -10.35 -48.88
N TYR A 530 -24.22 -10.99 -48.34
CA TYR A 530 -24.20 -12.40 -47.95
C TYR A 530 -24.02 -13.41 -49.10
N LYS A 531 -24.17 -12.99 -50.36
CA LYS A 531 -23.92 -13.86 -51.53
C LYS A 531 -22.45 -14.30 -51.62
N HIS A 532 -21.53 -13.48 -51.12
CA HIS A 532 -20.09 -13.77 -51.10
C HIS A 532 -19.56 -14.13 -49.70
N MET A 533 -20.37 -13.94 -48.64
CA MET A 533 -19.95 -14.06 -47.24
C MET A 533 -20.96 -14.84 -46.36
N VAL A 534 -21.33 -16.05 -46.79
CA VAL A 534 -22.36 -16.91 -46.14
C VAL A 534 -22.12 -17.19 -44.64
N LYS A 535 -20.87 -17.13 -44.15
CA LYS A 535 -20.52 -17.34 -42.73
C LYS A 535 -20.34 -16.05 -41.90
N ALA A 536 -20.41 -14.86 -42.50
CA ALA A 536 -20.34 -13.58 -41.79
C ALA A 536 -21.67 -13.19 -41.14
N LYS A 537 -22.44 -14.17 -40.65
CA LYS A 537 -23.67 -13.90 -39.90
C LYS A 537 -23.33 -13.23 -38.58
N SER A 538 -24.28 -12.44 -38.06
CA SER A 538 -24.27 -11.81 -36.73
C SER A 538 -23.44 -12.60 -35.71
N TYR A 539 -22.48 -11.96 -35.07
CA TYR A 539 -21.62 -12.61 -34.07
C TYR A 539 -22.11 -12.29 -32.66
N GLU A 540 -22.19 -13.31 -31.81
CA GLU A 540 -22.58 -13.16 -30.41
C GLU A 540 -21.38 -13.43 -29.50
N LEU A 541 -21.12 -12.50 -28.59
CA LEU A 541 -20.05 -12.56 -27.61
C LEU A 541 -20.66 -12.59 -26.20
N PRO A 542 -20.59 -13.74 -25.50
CA PRO A 542 -21.14 -13.85 -24.15
C PRO A 542 -20.19 -13.34 -23.07
N GLN A 543 -20.75 -12.99 -21.92
CA GLN A 543 -20.03 -12.71 -20.65
C GLN A 543 -18.95 -11.63 -20.75
N ILE A 544 -19.37 -10.40 -21.07
CA ILE A 544 -18.44 -9.28 -21.19
C ILE A 544 -18.38 -8.47 -19.93
N VAL A 545 -17.14 -8.08 -19.57
CA VAL A 545 -16.88 -7.21 -18.42
C VAL A 545 -17.25 -5.77 -18.79
N PRO A 546 -18.06 -5.08 -17.97
CA PRO A 546 -18.34 -3.65 -18.13
C PRO A 546 -17.06 -2.80 -18.08
N ASN A 547 -17.14 -1.53 -18.48
CA ASN A 547 -15.99 -0.61 -18.59
C ASN A 547 -14.90 -1.14 -19.52
N SER A 548 -15.33 -1.77 -20.61
CA SER A 548 -14.45 -2.29 -21.63
C SER A 548 -14.71 -1.60 -22.96
N ARG A 549 -13.63 -1.50 -23.75
CA ARG A 549 -13.68 -1.06 -25.14
C ARG A 549 -13.51 -2.29 -26.03
N ILE A 550 -14.49 -2.53 -26.90
CA ILE A 550 -14.49 -3.62 -27.86
C ILE A 550 -14.20 -3.05 -29.24
N VAL A 551 -13.21 -3.64 -29.92
CA VAL A 551 -13.00 -3.42 -31.35
C VAL A 551 -13.35 -4.70 -32.08
N ALA A 552 -14.41 -4.69 -32.86
CA ALA A 552 -14.92 -5.81 -33.65
C ALA A 552 -14.64 -5.57 -35.13
N VAL A 553 -14.11 -6.59 -35.79
CA VAL A 553 -13.74 -6.53 -37.20
C VAL A 553 -14.33 -7.76 -37.91
N PRO A 554 -15.08 -7.59 -39.00
CA PRO A 554 -15.72 -8.66 -39.73
C PRO A 554 -14.71 -9.59 -40.40
N PRO A 555 -15.10 -10.83 -40.77
CA PRO A 555 -14.22 -11.74 -41.50
C PRO A 555 -14.02 -11.32 -42.97
N ARG A 556 -12.80 -11.47 -43.49
CA ARG A 556 -12.43 -11.11 -44.88
C ARG A 556 -12.84 -12.14 -45.94
N GLU A 557 -12.94 -13.41 -45.53
CA GLU A 557 -13.31 -14.55 -46.39
C GLU A 557 -14.29 -15.45 -45.67
N SER A 558 -15.05 -16.24 -46.42
CA SER A 558 -16.07 -17.17 -45.90
C SER A 558 -15.59 -18.22 -44.87
N ASN A 559 -14.28 -18.36 -44.65
CA ASN A 559 -13.69 -19.30 -43.69
C ASN A 559 -13.14 -18.65 -42.41
N ASN A 560 -13.16 -17.32 -42.29
CA ASN A 560 -12.62 -16.62 -41.13
C ASN A 560 -13.74 -16.27 -40.12
N LEU A 561 -13.38 -16.21 -38.84
CA LEU A 561 -14.24 -15.73 -37.75
C LEU A 561 -14.12 -14.21 -37.59
N TRP A 562 -15.09 -13.59 -36.94
CA TRP A 562 -14.97 -12.20 -36.48
C TRP A 562 -13.73 -12.04 -35.60
N TYR A 563 -12.97 -10.97 -35.84
CA TYR A 563 -11.81 -10.63 -35.05
C TYR A 563 -12.20 -9.59 -34.01
N ILE A 564 -12.07 -9.94 -32.73
CA ILE A 564 -12.49 -9.10 -31.62
C ILE A 564 -11.29 -8.80 -30.72
N ARG A 565 -11.12 -7.53 -30.38
CA ARG A 565 -10.21 -7.08 -29.33
C ARG A 565 -10.99 -6.48 -28.19
N LEU A 566 -10.68 -6.96 -27.00
CA LEU A 566 -11.17 -6.39 -25.75
C LEU A 566 -10.03 -5.60 -25.11
N TYR A 567 -10.22 -4.30 -25.02
CA TYR A 567 -9.38 -3.39 -24.24
C TYR A 567 -10.06 -3.19 -22.89
N LEU A 568 -9.37 -3.61 -21.84
CA LEU A 568 -9.79 -3.37 -20.47
C LEU A 568 -9.08 -2.11 -20.00
N THR A 569 -9.83 -1.05 -19.72
CA THR A 569 -9.25 0.17 -19.14
C THR A 569 -8.86 -0.16 -17.69
N PRO A 570 -7.56 -0.30 -17.36
CA PRO A 570 -7.17 -0.68 -16.02
C PRO A 570 -7.53 0.47 -15.09
N SER A 571 -8.48 0.26 -14.19
CA SER A 571 -8.81 1.26 -13.19
C SER A 571 -7.55 1.65 -12.42
N ARG A 572 -7.27 2.95 -12.25
CA ARG A 572 -6.14 3.44 -11.44
C ARG A 572 -6.16 2.86 -10.03
N LEU A 573 -7.34 2.48 -9.53
CA LEU A 573 -7.53 1.76 -8.27
C LEU A 573 -6.82 0.40 -8.24
N ILE A 574 -6.65 -0.29 -9.36
CA ILE A 574 -5.96 -1.59 -9.41
C ILE A 574 -4.48 -1.40 -9.06
N LEU A 575 -3.81 -0.41 -9.66
CA LEU A 575 -2.41 -0.11 -9.36
C LEU A 575 -2.24 0.36 -7.91
N GLN A 576 -3.13 1.23 -7.43
CA GLN A 576 -3.15 1.67 -6.03
C GLN A 576 -3.38 0.48 -5.08
N SER A 577 -4.27 -0.44 -5.43
CA SER A 577 -4.56 -1.65 -4.65
C SER A 577 -3.35 -2.60 -4.64
N PHE A 578 -2.64 -2.77 -5.76
CA PHE A 578 -1.40 -3.54 -5.80
C PHE A 578 -0.32 -2.93 -4.93
N ILE A 579 -0.18 -1.59 -4.92
CA ILE A 579 0.76 -0.88 -4.04
C ILE A 579 0.40 -1.13 -2.58
N VAL A 580 -0.88 -0.97 -2.20
CA VAL A 580 -1.37 -1.23 -0.84
C VAL A 580 -1.14 -2.69 -0.45
N LEU A 581 -1.47 -3.64 -1.33
CA LEU A 581 -1.27 -5.07 -1.09
C LEU A 581 0.23 -5.40 -0.94
N ALA A 582 1.09 -4.82 -1.77
CA ALA A 582 2.54 -4.99 -1.67
C ALA A 582 3.09 -4.44 -0.34
N ILE A 583 2.63 -3.25 0.09
CA ILE A 583 2.99 -2.68 1.39
C ILE A 583 2.53 -3.59 2.53
N VAL A 584 1.30 -4.10 2.48
CA VAL A 584 0.77 -5.04 3.48
C VAL A 584 1.60 -6.33 3.49
N CYS A 585 1.94 -6.88 2.33
CA CYS A 585 2.78 -8.08 2.22
C CYS A 585 4.19 -7.85 2.80
N ILE A 586 4.81 -6.70 2.50
CA ILE A 586 6.12 -6.32 3.05
C ILE A 586 6.04 -6.18 4.57
N LEU A 587 5.00 -5.54 5.11
CA LEU A 587 4.79 -5.40 6.55
C LEU A 587 4.57 -6.77 7.21
N LEU A 588 3.79 -7.65 6.59
CA LEU A 588 3.58 -9.02 7.07
C LEU A 588 4.89 -9.81 7.06
N LEU A 589 5.66 -9.79 5.97
CA LEU A 589 6.98 -10.44 5.88
C LEU A 589 7.97 -9.88 6.88
N PHE A 590 7.99 -8.56 7.09
CA PHE A 590 8.83 -7.92 8.11
C PHE A 590 8.42 -8.35 9.52
N SER A 591 7.11 -8.39 9.81
CA SER A 591 6.59 -8.85 11.10
C SER A 591 6.88 -10.33 11.35
N ALA A 592 6.70 -11.18 10.33
CA ALA A 592 7.03 -12.61 10.37
C ALA A 592 8.55 -12.82 10.52
N GLY A 593 9.37 -12.03 9.82
CA GLY A 593 10.82 -12.03 9.97
C GLY A 593 11.26 -11.62 11.38
N LEU A 594 10.66 -10.57 11.95
CA LEU A 594 10.91 -10.15 13.33
C LEU A 594 10.48 -11.22 14.35
N LEU A 595 9.33 -11.86 14.14
CA LEU A 595 8.84 -12.96 14.96
C LEU A 595 9.79 -14.16 14.87
N HIS A 596 10.19 -14.57 13.67
CA HIS A 596 11.12 -15.68 13.46
C HIS A 596 12.52 -15.40 14.04
N LEU A 597 13.00 -14.15 13.95
CA LEU A 597 14.24 -13.72 14.61
C LEU A 597 14.12 -13.78 16.14
N ARG A 598 12.95 -13.40 16.70
CA ARG A 598 12.68 -13.53 18.14
C ARG A 598 12.60 -15.00 18.58
N GLU A 599 11.91 -15.83 17.82
CA GLU A 599 11.74 -17.26 18.06
C GLU A 599 13.10 -17.99 18.04
N ARG A 600 13.92 -17.74 17.00
CA ARG A 600 15.31 -18.26 16.95
C ARG A 600 16.17 -17.82 18.13
N GLN A 601 15.96 -16.61 18.65
CA GLN A 601 16.66 -16.15 19.84
C GLN A 601 16.16 -16.84 21.12
N GLN A 602 14.88 -17.17 21.18
CA GLN A 602 14.27 -17.88 22.31
C GLN A 602 14.68 -19.36 22.33
N ASP A 603 14.65 -20.05 21.20
CA ASP A 603 15.10 -21.44 21.07
C ASP A 603 16.57 -21.64 21.45
N LYS A 604 17.44 -20.71 21.03
CA LYS A 604 18.85 -20.72 21.44
C LYS A 604 19.02 -20.55 22.95
N ARG A 605 18.16 -19.77 23.61
CA ARG A 605 18.18 -19.59 25.07
C ARG A 605 17.64 -20.82 25.80
N GLU A 606 16.60 -21.46 25.27
CA GLU A 606 16.00 -22.65 25.86
C GLU A 606 16.93 -23.87 25.75
N LYS A 607 17.52 -24.11 24.57
CA LYS A 607 18.50 -25.19 24.37
C LYS A 607 19.72 -25.04 25.29
N ASN A 608 20.25 -23.81 25.44
CA ASN A 608 21.37 -23.57 26.36
C ASN A 608 20.97 -23.77 27.83
N SER A 609 19.72 -23.45 28.20
CA SER A 609 19.23 -23.61 29.58
C SER A 609 19.00 -25.09 29.93
N GLN A 610 18.52 -25.90 28.99
CA GLN A 610 18.35 -27.35 29.18
C GLN A 610 19.70 -28.09 29.28
N HIS A 611 20.68 -27.74 28.43
CA HIS A 611 22.04 -28.30 28.51
C HIS A 611 22.70 -27.98 29.85
N GLN A 612 22.56 -26.75 30.36
CA GLN A 612 23.12 -26.35 31.65
C GLN A 612 22.46 -27.07 32.84
N ARG A 613 21.19 -27.46 32.73
CA ARG A 613 20.46 -28.18 33.78
C ARG A 613 20.91 -29.63 33.92
N PHE A 614 21.01 -30.35 32.81
CA PHE A 614 21.51 -31.73 32.82
C PHE A 614 22.93 -31.81 33.36
N PHE A 615 23.79 -30.85 33.02
CA PHE A 615 25.17 -30.82 33.51
C PHE A 615 25.28 -30.51 35.00
N PHE A 616 24.43 -29.63 35.56
CA PHE A 616 24.51 -29.25 36.98
C PHE A 616 24.05 -30.37 37.92
N ASP A 617 22.89 -30.98 37.64
CA ASP A 617 22.31 -32.04 38.47
C ASP A 617 23.14 -33.35 38.42
N ALA A 618 23.94 -33.54 37.37
CA ALA A 618 24.84 -34.69 37.22
C ALA A 618 26.16 -34.59 37.99
N ILE A 619 26.55 -33.39 38.47
CA ILE A 619 27.90 -33.15 39.03
C ILE A 619 27.86 -32.78 40.52
N TYR A 620 26.84 -32.07 41.01
CA TYR A 620 26.81 -31.60 42.39
C TYR A 620 25.51 -31.95 43.11
N LYS A 621 25.64 -32.55 44.31
CA LYS A 621 24.52 -32.85 45.21
C LYS A 621 24.44 -31.80 46.32
N ILE A 622 23.30 -31.13 46.44
CA ILE A 622 23.05 -30.13 47.50
C ILE A 622 22.77 -30.85 48.83
N LYS A 623 23.39 -30.36 49.92
CA LYS A 623 23.19 -30.82 51.31
C LYS A 623 22.57 -29.70 52.15
N ASP A 624 23.20 -29.32 53.26
CA ASP A 624 22.63 -28.42 54.27
C ASP A 624 22.92 -26.94 53.97
N GLU A 625 22.10 -26.04 54.53
CA GLU A 625 22.40 -24.60 54.56
C GLU A 625 23.49 -24.32 55.60
N LEU A 626 24.66 -23.84 55.17
CA LEU A 626 25.78 -23.49 56.04
C LEU A 626 25.63 -22.11 56.67
N GLY A 627 24.87 -21.22 56.01
CA GLY A 627 24.57 -19.90 56.53
C GLY A 627 23.89 -18.98 55.52
N ARG A 628 23.25 -17.93 56.04
CA ARG A 628 22.57 -16.89 55.26
C ARG A 628 23.18 -15.54 55.59
N GLY A 629 23.68 -14.84 54.58
CA GLY A 629 24.29 -13.52 54.74
C GLY A 629 23.56 -12.43 53.94
N SER A 630 24.09 -11.21 53.99
CA SER A 630 23.59 -10.06 53.22
C SER A 630 23.75 -10.18 51.70
N PHE A 631 24.49 -11.19 51.22
CA PHE A 631 24.82 -11.38 49.80
C PHE A 631 24.33 -12.72 49.23
N GLY A 632 23.43 -13.40 49.95
CA GLY A 632 22.80 -14.65 49.49
C GLY A 632 22.86 -15.79 50.53
N ILE A 633 22.58 -16.99 50.05
CA ILE A 633 22.56 -18.23 50.85
C ILE A 633 23.81 -19.03 50.53
N VAL A 634 24.45 -19.61 51.55
CA VAL A 634 25.59 -20.52 51.40
C VAL A 634 25.12 -21.93 51.80
N LEU A 635 25.28 -22.87 50.88
CA LEU A 635 24.91 -24.28 51.01
C LEU A 635 26.15 -25.16 51.00
N GLU A 636 26.13 -26.27 51.72
CA GLU A 636 27.07 -27.36 51.50
C GLU A 636 26.66 -28.13 50.24
N VAL A 637 27.62 -28.42 49.38
CA VAL A 637 27.42 -29.27 48.20
C VAL A 637 28.50 -30.34 48.16
N GLU A 638 28.18 -31.48 47.58
CA GLU A 638 29.10 -32.59 47.37
C GLU A 638 29.28 -32.80 45.87
N ASP A 639 30.53 -32.77 45.42
CA ASP A 639 30.87 -33.22 44.07
C ASP A 639 30.61 -34.74 43.99
N ILE A 640 29.71 -35.14 43.10
CA ILE A 640 29.23 -36.52 42.97
C ILE A 640 30.37 -37.45 42.51
N ILE A 641 31.31 -36.93 41.72
CA ILE A 641 32.42 -37.71 41.15
C ILE A 641 33.51 -37.89 42.21
N THR A 642 33.92 -36.81 42.87
CA THR A 642 35.06 -36.84 43.80
C THR A 642 34.66 -37.10 45.26
N SER A 643 33.36 -37.09 45.57
CA SER A 643 32.83 -37.09 46.94
C SER A 643 33.39 -35.96 47.83
N THR A 644 33.89 -34.88 47.20
CA THR A 644 34.47 -33.74 47.92
C THR A 644 33.37 -32.83 48.42
N LYS A 645 33.41 -32.46 49.70
CA LYS A 645 32.52 -31.46 50.30
C LYS A 645 33.00 -30.05 49.94
N LEU A 646 32.12 -29.27 49.34
CA LEU A 646 32.34 -27.92 48.86
C LEU A 646 31.27 -26.96 49.42
N ALA A 647 31.48 -25.66 49.27
CA ALA A 647 30.51 -24.63 49.64
C ALA A 647 29.96 -23.93 48.39
N MET A 648 28.64 -23.86 48.26
CA MET A 648 27.94 -23.18 47.16
C MET A 648 27.25 -21.93 47.67
N LYS A 649 27.68 -20.76 47.20
CA LYS A 649 26.99 -19.48 47.43
C LYS A 649 26.01 -19.22 46.30
N ILE A 650 24.76 -18.90 46.61
CA ILE A 650 23.68 -18.64 45.64
C ILE A 650 22.96 -17.31 45.91
N ALA A 651 22.63 -16.58 44.84
CA ALA A 651 21.90 -15.32 44.91
C ALA A 651 20.98 -15.12 43.69
N LYS A 652 19.83 -14.44 43.86
CA LYS A 652 18.91 -14.16 42.74
C LYS A 652 19.55 -13.22 41.72
N LYS A 653 19.53 -13.61 40.44
CA LYS A 653 20.27 -12.95 39.33
C LYS A 653 19.99 -11.45 39.19
N ASN A 654 18.73 -11.03 39.35
CA ASN A 654 18.28 -9.66 39.09
C ASN A 654 18.34 -8.74 40.33
N ASN A 655 18.70 -9.28 41.49
CA ASN A 655 18.84 -8.50 42.72
C ASN A 655 20.28 -8.00 42.88
N ASP A 656 20.48 -7.01 43.77
CA ASP A 656 21.81 -6.48 44.06
C ASP A 656 22.78 -7.57 44.56
N GLU A 657 22.28 -8.55 45.33
CA GLU A 657 23.04 -9.75 45.74
C GLU A 657 23.60 -10.53 44.53
N GLY A 658 22.79 -10.72 43.49
CA GLY A 658 23.21 -11.41 42.27
C GLY A 658 24.30 -10.66 41.51
N ARG A 659 24.30 -9.32 41.56
CA ARG A 659 25.36 -8.48 40.99
C ARG A 659 26.64 -8.55 41.83
N CYS A 660 26.53 -8.55 43.15
CA CYS A 660 27.65 -8.75 44.08
C CYS A 660 28.33 -10.11 43.86
N LEU A 661 27.56 -11.18 43.67
CA LEU A 661 28.10 -12.51 43.41
C LEU A 661 28.87 -12.58 42.07
N VAL A 662 28.43 -11.84 41.03
CA VAL A 662 29.19 -11.74 39.77
C VAL A 662 30.54 -11.05 39.96
N LEU A 663 30.60 -10.02 40.82
CA LEU A 663 31.86 -9.35 41.17
C LEU A 663 32.78 -10.29 41.96
N GLU A 664 32.25 -11.00 42.95
CA GLU A 664 32.99 -11.97 43.76
C GLU A 664 33.59 -13.09 42.90
N LYS A 665 32.82 -13.65 41.94
CA LYS A 665 33.33 -14.59 40.93
C LYS A 665 34.56 -14.03 40.21
N ARG A 666 34.48 -12.78 39.75
CA ARG A 666 35.58 -12.15 38.98
C ARG A 666 36.84 -11.99 39.82
N ILE A 667 36.68 -11.61 41.09
CA ILE A 667 37.80 -11.43 42.03
C ILE A 667 38.46 -12.77 42.35
N LEU A 668 37.67 -13.78 42.74
CA LEU A 668 38.16 -15.13 43.06
C LEU A 668 38.92 -15.77 41.89
N ILE A 669 38.42 -15.63 40.66
CA ILE A 669 39.14 -16.11 39.46
C ILE A 669 40.50 -15.43 39.31
N LYS A 670 40.59 -14.12 39.57
CA LYS A 670 41.83 -13.34 39.41
C LYS A 670 42.87 -13.70 40.46
N ILE A 671 42.46 -14.00 41.69
CA ILE A 671 43.35 -14.33 42.82
C ILE A 671 43.49 -15.84 43.08
N ARG A 672 42.93 -16.70 42.23
CA ARG A 672 42.84 -18.17 42.41
C ARG A 672 44.15 -18.92 42.68
N LYS A 673 45.30 -18.31 42.36
CA LYS A 673 46.63 -18.90 42.58
C LYS A 673 47.14 -18.73 44.02
N SER A 674 46.49 -17.88 44.81
CA SER A 674 46.86 -17.61 46.20
C SER A 674 46.26 -18.65 47.15
N ASN A 675 46.97 -18.94 48.24
CA ASN A 675 46.54 -19.85 49.29
C ASN A 675 45.74 -19.16 50.41
N TYR A 676 45.53 -17.84 50.34
CA TYR A 676 44.80 -17.04 51.33
C TYR A 676 43.33 -16.78 50.96
N PHE A 677 42.87 -17.35 49.85
CA PHE A 677 41.50 -17.21 49.34
C PHE A 677 40.96 -18.59 48.97
N PRO A 678 39.65 -18.84 49.14
CA PRO A 678 39.08 -20.15 48.84
C PRO A 678 39.21 -20.47 47.36
N LYS A 679 39.60 -21.70 47.03
CA LYS A 679 39.64 -22.14 45.63
C LYS A 679 38.24 -22.14 45.03
N ILE A 680 38.10 -21.55 43.86
CA ILE A 680 36.87 -21.60 43.07
C ILE A 680 36.88 -22.86 42.20
N TYR A 681 35.85 -23.70 42.33
CA TYR A 681 35.68 -24.94 41.57
C TYR A 681 34.79 -24.73 40.36
N ALA A 682 33.65 -24.05 40.55
CA ALA A 682 32.71 -23.76 39.48
C ALA A 682 31.95 -22.47 39.77
N ALA A 683 31.47 -21.78 38.73
CA ALA A 683 30.54 -20.66 38.91
C ALA A 683 29.72 -20.42 37.65
N GLY A 684 28.42 -20.22 37.83
CA GLY A 684 27.49 -20.11 36.71
C GLY A 684 26.18 -19.43 37.09
N THR A 685 25.22 -19.55 36.18
CA THR A 685 23.84 -19.16 36.40
C THR A 685 22.99 -20.40 36.21
N PHE A 686 22.13 -20.68 37.17
CA PHE A 686 21.17 -21.77 37.10
C PHE A 686 19.77 -21.24 37.39
N LYS A 687 18.85 -21.40 36.44
CA LYS A 687 17.50 -20.81 36.48
C LYS A 687 17.57 -19.30 36.77
N LYS A 688 16.99 -18.85 37.89
CA LYS A 688 16.95 -17.45 38.34
C LYS A 688 18.07 -17.08 39.32
N TYR A 689 19.05 -17.96 39.54
CA TYR A 689 20.12 -17.78 40.53
C TYR A 689 21.49 -17.76 39.87
N ASN A 690 22.37 -16.88 40.35
CA ASN A 690 23.81 -16.99 40.15
C ASN A 690 24.37 -17.87 41.27
N TYR A 691 25.39 -18.67 40.96
CA TYR A 691 26.06 -19.51 41.94
C TYR A 691 27.58 -19.50 41.79
N ILE A 692 28.27 -19.69 42.91
CA ILE A 692 29.72 -19.96 42.99
C ILE A 692 29.91 -21.18 43.89
N ILE A 693 30.68 -22.16 43.43
CA ILE A 693 31.13 -23.32 44.20
C ILE A 693 32.61 -23.13 44.53
N CYS A 694 32.92 -23.16 45.81
CA CYS A 694 34.24 -22.92 46.38
C CYS A 694 34.64 -24.01 47.38
N GLU A 695 35.92 -24.02 47.72
CA GLU A 695 36.48 -24.80 48.83
C GLU A 695 35.67 -24.58 50.12
N LYS A 696 35.27 -25.68 50.77
CA LYS A 696 34.61 -25.62 52.08
C LYS A 696 35.65 -25.27 53.14
N LEU A 697 35.37 -24.26 53.95
CA LEU A 697 36.25 -23.77 55.01
C LEU A 697 35.71 -24.14 56.41
N GLY A 698 36.52 -23.91 57.44
CA GLY A 698 36.19 -24.14 58.85
C GLY A 698 35.36 -23.01 59.45
N LYS A 699 35.58 -22.69 60.74
CA LYS A 699 34.86 -21.61 61.42
C LYS A 699 35.47 -20.24 61.09
N ASN A 700 34.66 -19.17 61.18
CA ASN A 700 35.20 -17.82 61.18
C ASN A 700 35.79 -17.45 62.55
N LEU A 701 36.73 -16.50 62.57
CA LEU A 701 37.44 -16.11 63.78
C LEU A 701 36.51 -15.53 64.86
N GLN A 702 35.44 -14.84 64.48
CA GLN A 702 34.42 -14.33 65.42
C GLN A 702 33.76 -15.47 66.21
N SER A 703 33.36 -16.54 65.51
CA SER A 703 32.73 -17.72 66.12
C SER A 703 33.68 -18.44 67.07
N ILE A 704 34.95 -18.56 66.68
CA ILE A 704 35.99 -19.16 67.53
C ILE A 704 36.19 -18.34 68.81
N MET A 705 36.18 -16.99 68.72
CA MET A 705 36.26 -16.14 69.91
C MET A 705 35.06 -16.30 70.84
N HIS A 706 33.85 -16.47 70.29
CA HIS A 706 32.64 -16.68 71.08
C HIS A 706 32.63 -18.03 71.82
N GLU A 707 33.23 -19.06 71.23
CA GLU A 707 33.34 -20.39 71.84
C GLU A 707 34.39 -20.47 72.96
N LYS A 708 35.29 -19.48 73.07
CA LYS A 708 36.22 -19.35 74.20
C LYS A 708 35.49 -18.83 75.44
N TYR A 709 35.12 -19.75 76.34
CA TYR A 709 34.31 -19.49 77.53
C TYR A 709 34.94 -18.50 78.54
N ASP A 710 36.28 -18.53 78.74
CA ASP A 710 36.93 -17.77 79.84
C ASP A 710 37.67 -16.50 79.41
N GLU A 711 38.14 -16.41 78.16
CA GLU A 711 38.76 -15.20 77.61
C GLU A 711 38.32 -15.00 76.17
N LYS A 712 37.54 -13.95 75.90
CA LYS A 712 37.13 -13.56 74.54
C LYS A 712 38.29 -12.95 73.72
N SER A 713 39.54 -13.36 73.95
CA SER A 713 40.73 -12.82 73.27
C SER A 713 41.71 -13.92 72.84
N PHE A 714 42.58 -13.59 71.89
CA PHE A 714 43.66 -14.48 71.46
C PHE A 714 45.02 -14.05 72.02
N HIS A 715 45.96 -14.99 72.11
CA HIS A 715 47.34 -14.69 72.48
C HIS A 715 47.99 -13.78 71.41
N GLN A 716 48.82 -12.81 71.83
CA GLN A 716 49.41 -11.80 70.93
C GLN A 716 50.14 -12.40 69.72
N CYS A 717 50.82 -13.54 69.87
CA CYS A 717 51.53 -14.20 68.75
C CYS A 717 50.59 -14.86 67.75
N VAL A 718 49.44 -15.39 68.19
CA VAL A 718 48.39 -15.90 67.29
C VAL A 718 47.81 -14.74 66.49
N ILE A 719 47.60 -13.60 67.14
CA ILE A 719 47.10 -12.39 66.49
C ILE A 719 48.15 -11.82 65.53
N ALA A 720 49.43 -11.89 65.88
CA ALA A 720 50.52 -11.52 64.98
C ALA A 720 50.53 -12.39 63.71
N GLU A 721 50.35 -13.71 63.85
CA GLU A 721 50.25 -14.62 62.71
C GLU A 721 49.01 -14.37 61.85
N ILE A 722 47.83 -14.18 62.47
CA ILE A 722 46.61 -13.81 61.74
C ILE A 722 46.85 -12.50 60.98
N GLY A 723 47.42 -11.49 61.64
CA GLY A 723 47.78 -10.22 61.03
C GLY A 723 48.72 -10.41 59.85
N TYR A 724 49.78 -11.20 60.00
CA TYR A 724 50.74 -11.49 58.94
C TYR A 724 50.03 -12.09 57.71
N GLN A 725 49.22 -13.13 57.88
CA GLN A 725 48.49 -13.75 56.78
C GLN A 725 47.48 -12.80 56.12
N LEU A 726 46.82 -11.91 56.89
CA LEU A 726 45.92 -10.88 56.34
C LEU A 726 46.67 -9.84 55.50
N ILE A 727 47.85 -9.39 55.93
CA ILE A 727 48.67 -8.45 55.16
C ILE A 727 49.13 -9.09 53.84
N GLU A 728 49.54 -10.37 53.87
CA GLU A 728 49.89 -11.12 52.65
C GLU A 728 48.66 -11.26 51.72
N ALA A 729 47.48 -11.57 52.25
CA ALA A 729 46.25 -11.65 51.47
C ALA A 729 45.92 -10.30 50.80
N LEU A 730 45.98 -9.19 51.54
CA LEU A 730 45.71 -7.86 51.01
C LEU A 730 46.75 -7.40 50.00
N THR A 731 48.01 -7.78 50.16
CA THR A 731 49.06 -7.53 49.16
C THR A 731 48.63 -8.09 47.80
N ILE A 732 48.11 -9.31 47.79
CA ILE A 732 47.64 -9.99 46.56
C ILE A 732 46.36 -9.34 46.02
N LEU A 733 45.38 -9.06 46.88
CA LEU A 733 44.11 -8.45 46.46
C LEU A 733 44.31 -7.03 45.88
N HIS A 734 45.13 -6.22 46.53
CA HIS A 734 45.44 -4.87 46.12
C HIS A 734 46.30 -4.84 44.85
N ALA A 735 47.24 -5.79 44.70
CA ALA A 735 47.97 -6.00 43.45
C ALA A 735 47.04 -6.41 42.29
N ALA A 736 45.99 -7.19 42.58
CA ALA A 736 44.95 -7.52 41.61
C ALA A 736 44.01 -6.32 41.29
N GLY A 737 44.17 -5.18 41.95
CA GLY A 737 43.46 -3.92 41.66
C GLY A 737 42.11 -3.76 42.37
N TYR A 738 41.84 -4.54 43.41
CA TYR A 738 40.59 -4.51 44.17
C TYR A 738 40.83 -4.16 45.64
N LEU A 739 39.86 -3.48 46.27
CA LEU A 739 39.75 -3.28 47.72
C LEU A 739 38.71 -4.25 48.28
N HIS A 740 38.92 -4.75 49.49
CA HIS A 740 37.98 -5.64 50.18
C HIS A 740 36.78 -4.88 50.73
N ARG A 741 37.02 -3.81 51.50
CA ARG A 741 36.06 -2.86 52.12
C ARG A 741 35.18 -3.38 53.27
N ASP A 742 35.24 -4.66 53.60
CA ASP A 742 34.55 -5.24 54.77
C ASP A 742 35.40 -6.27 55.52
N ILE A 743 36.63 -5.89 55.90
CA ILE A 743 37.53 -6.77 56.65
C ILE A 743 37.14 -6.76 58.13
N LYS A 744 36.82 -7.95 58.65
CA LYS A 744 36.38 -8.19 60.03
C LYS A 744 36.54 -9.68 60.38
N PRO A 745 36.53 -10.06 61.66
CA PRO A 745 36.67 -11.45 62.08
C PRO A 745 35.65 -12.43 61.47
N ASP A 746 34.42 -12.00 61.14
CA ASP A 746 33.42 -12.84 60.45
C ASP A 746 33.83 -13.27 59.04
N ASN A 747 34.61 -12.43 58.36
CA ASN A 747 35.08 -12.66 56.99
C ASN A 747 36.48 -13.29 56.95
N MET A 748 37.00 -13.73 58.10
CA MET A 748 38.28 -14.42 58.26
C MET A 748 37.97 -15.83 58.72
N MET A 749 38.24 -16.82 57.88
CA MET A 749 37.94 -18.23 58.16
C MET A 749 39.21 -19.07 58.24
N ILE A 750 39.22 -20.06 59.12
CA ILE A 750 40.29 -21.06 59.14
C ILE A 750 40.04 -22.10 58.05
N GLY A 751 41.09 -22.70 57.52
CA GLY A 751 40.97 -23.88 56.65
C GLY A 751 40.45 -25.10 57.40
N LEU A 752 40.09 -26.15 56.65
CA LEU A 752 39.90 -27.49 57.21
C LEU A 752 41.24 -28.26 57.17
N PRO A 753 41.47 -29.26 58.04
CA PRO A 753 42.66 -30.10 57.96
C PRO A 753 42.88 -30.65 56.53
N PRO A 754 44.11 -30.57 55.99
CA PRO A 754 45.38 -30.21 56.63
C PRO A 754 45.73 -28.70 56.59
N ASN A 755 44.82 -27.83 56.12
CA ASN A 755 45.04 -26.39 55.94
C ASN A 755 44.45 -25.53 57.09
N ASP A 756 44.14 -26.12 58.24
CA ASP A 756 43.59 -25.46 59.45
C ASP A 756 44.52 -24.40 60.07
N ARG A 757 45.76 -24.31 59.58
CA ARG A 757 46.72 -23.23 59.87
C ARG A 757 46.61 -21.99 58.99
N ARG A 758 45.82 -22.04 57.93
CA ARG A 758 45.66 -20.93 56.99
C ARG A 758 44.41 -20.13 57.31
N ILE A 759 44.57 -18.82 57.29
CA ILE A 759 43.48 -17.85 57.32
C ILE A 759 43.10 -17.52 55.88
N TYR A 760 41.83 -17.71 55.61
CA TYR A 760 41.18 -17.41 54.34
C TYR A 760 40.35 -16.14 54.50
N LEU A 761 40.61 -15.16 53.65
CA LEU A 761 39.77 -13.97 53.54
C LEU A 761 38.62 -14.28 52.56
N ILE A 762 37.39 -14.05 53.00
CA ILE A 762 36.16 -14.36 52.24
C ILE A 762 35.23 -13.15 52.11
N ASP A 763 34.18 -13.31 51.30
CA ASP A 763 33.10 -12.35 51.05
C ASP A 763 33.51 -11.06 50.35
N PHE A 764 33.67 -11.17 49.03
CA PHE A 764 34.02 -10.05 48.14
C PHE A 764 32.80 -9.28 47.61
N GLY A 765 31.62 -9.51 48.18
CA GLY A 765 30.37 -8.86 47.75
C GLY A 765 30.41 -7.33 47.89
N MET A 766 31.22 -6.84 48.84
CA MET A 766 31.48 -5.42 49.05
C MET A 766 32.75 -4.92 48.40
N SER A 767 33.48 -5.72 47.65
CA SER A 767 34.74 -5.26 47.05
C SER A 767 34.53 -4.17 46.00
N ARG A 768 35.61 -3.48 45.63
CA ARG A 768 35.58 -2.46 44.57
C ARG A 768 36.90 -2.42 43.84
N GLN A 769 36.83 -2.35 42.51
CA GLN A 769 38.00 -2.13 41.68
C GLN A 769 38.49 -0.67 41.82
N PHE A 770 39.74 -0.48 42.22
CA PHE A 770 40.37 0.84 42.37
C PHE A 770 41.51 1.08 41.36
N LYS A 771 41.98 0.03 40.67
CA LYS A 771 42.90 0.13 39.53
C LYS A 771 42.24 -0.36 38.23
N ASN A 772 42.49 0.32 37.13
CA ASN A 772 42.11 -0.10 35.78
C ASN A 772 42.96 -1.30 35.32
N SER A 773 42.63 -1.88 34.16
CA SER A 773 43.35 -3.04 33.60
C SER A 773 44.83 -2.74 33.28
N ASP A 774 45.15 -1.48 33.00
CA ASP A 774 46.50 -0.95 32.74
C ASP A 774 47.28 -0.60 34.03
N GLY A 775 46.69 -0.85 35.22
CA GLY A 775 47.29 -0.54 36.51
C GLY A 775 47.10 0.90 36.99
N SER A 776 46.53 1.80 36.17
CA SER A 776 46.25 3.19 36.55
C SER A 776 45.15 3.27 37.61
N LEU A 777 45.17 4.32 38.45
CA LEU A 777 44.12 4.55 39.43
C LEU A 777 42.79 4.86 38.72
N ARG A 778 41.73 4.16 39.11
CA ARG A 778 40.40 4.32 38.53
C ARG A 778 39.75 5.60 39.05
N ILE A 779 39.83 6.68 38.29
CA ILE A 779 39.20 7.96 38.63
C ILE A 779 37.67 7.82 38.55
N THR A 780 37.00 7.83 39.70
CA THR A 780 35.53 7.93 39.78
C THR A 780 35.12 8.90 40.89
N LYS A 781 34.97 10.19 40.57
CA LYS A 781 34.32 11.15 41.48
C LYS A 781 32.82 10.84 41.51
N ARG A 782 32.36 10.06 42.49
CA ARG A 782 30.93 9.79 42.68
C ARG A 782 30.28 10.95 43.44
N LYS A 783 29.19 11.52 42.91
CA LYS A 783 28.45 12.62 43.57
C LYS A 783 27.76 12.19 44.87
N ASN A 784 27.33 10.93 44.98
CA ASN A 784 26.65 10.37 46.18
C ASN A 784 27.37 9.09 46.65
N LEU A 785 28.40 9.23 47.47
CA LEU A 785 28.99 8.09 48.18
C LEU A 785 28.16 7.79 49.42
N CYS A 786 27.75 6.53 49.58
CA CYS A 786 27.22 6.00 50.84
C CYS A 786 28.14 4.88 51.30
N PHE A 787 28.53 4.92 52.58
CA PHE A 787 29.30 3.88 53.22
C PHE A 787 28.56 2.53 53.12
N ARG A 788 29.34 1.49 52.86
CA ARG A 788 28.93 0.10 52.70
C ARG A 788 29.98 -0.74 53.40
N GLY A 789 29.60 -1.44 54.47
CA GLY A 789 30.48 -2.28 55.30
C GLY A 789 30.08 -2.26 56.77
N THR A 790 30.90 -2.87 57.62
CA THR A 790 30.63 -2.99 59.06
C THR A 790 31.19 -1.79 59.82
N LYS A 791 30.32 -0.90 60.33
CA LYS A 791 30.71 0.40 60.94
C LYS A 791 31.75 0.26 62.07
N VAL A 792 31.68 -0.81 62.85
CA VAL A 792 32.57 -1.07 64.01
C VAL A 792 34.04 -1.17 63.60
N PHE A 793 34.35 -1.80 62.46
CA PHE A 793 35.73 -2.02 62.00
C PHE A 793 36.23 -0.98 60.99
N ALA A 794 35.31 -0.28 60.32
CA ALA A 794 35.64 0.67 59.26
C ALA A 794 36.50 1.88 59.72
N SER A 795 37.32 2.41 58.82
CA SER A 795 38.06 3.65 59.07
C SER A 795 37.13 4.87 59.20
N ASN A 796 37.57 5.88 59.94
CA ASN A 796 36.84 7.16 60.02
C ASN A 796 36.68 7.82 58.64
N TRP A 797 37.66 7.62 57.74
CA TRP A 797 37.60 8.09 56.36
C TRP A 797 36.43 7.48 55.58
N ALA A 798 36.26 6.17 55.67
CA ALA A 798 35.15 5.45 55.04
C ALA A 798 33.79 5.86 55.63
N LEU A 799 33.71 6.06 56.96
CA LEU A 799 32.49 6.47 57.66
C LEU A 799 32.04 7.90 57.30
N LEU A 800 32.97 8.77 56.89
CA LEU A 800 32.68 10.10 56.35
C LEU A 800 32.25 10.07 54.87
N ASN A 801 31.94 8.89 54.33
CA ASN A 801 31.55 8.68 52.94
C ASN A 801 32.62 9.08 51.91
N ASN A 802 33.90 9.14 52.30
CA ASN A 802 34.97 9.38 51.34
C ASN A 802 35.31 8.11 50.55
N GLU A 803 35.90 8.27 49.36
CA GLU A 803 36.32 7.13 48.54
C GLU A 803 37.46 6.37 49.24
N GLN A 804 37.28 5.06 49.38
CA GLN A 804 38.18 4.18 50.12
C GLN A 804 39.44 3.86 49.28
N GLN A 805 40.54 3.58 49.98
CA GLN A 805 41.86 3.27 49.44
C GLN A 805 42.46 2.05 50.17
N PRO A 806 43.59 1.48 49.70
CA PRO A 806 44.25 0.35 50.36
C PRO A 806 44.48 0.54 51.87
N TRP A 807 44.79 1.78 52.31
CA TRP A 807 44.94 2.11 53.73
C TRP A 807 43.68 1.82 54.57
N ASP A 808 42.48 1.98 54.00
CA ASP A 808 41.23 1.73 54.72
C ASP A 808 41.05 0.24 55.04
N ASP A 809 41.48 -0.66 54.15
CA ASP A 809 41.53 -2.11 54.41
C ASP A 809 42.59 -2.43 55.49
N ILE A 810 43.78 -1.82 55.43
CA ILE A 810 44.82 -1.97 56.47
C ILE A 810 44.33 -1.49 57.84
N HIS A 811 43.56 -0.39 57.88
CA HIS A 811 42.95 0.10 59.11
C HIS A 811 41.93 -0.90 59.67
N CYS A 812 41.11 -1.52 58.81
CA CYS A 812 40.18 -2.56 59.24
C CYS A 812 40.94 -3.77 59.83
N VAL A 813 42.10 -4.15 59.27
CA VAL A 813 42.99 -5.16 59.87
C VAL A 813 43.44 -4.71 61.26
N LEU A 814 43.99 -3.50 61.40
CA LEU A 814 44.46 -2.97 62.69
C LEU A 814 43.37 -3.03 63.78
N ILE A 815 42.16 -2.57 63.46
CA ILE A 815 41.03 -2.60 64.40
C ILE A 815 40.57 -4.03 64.69
N SER A 816 40.56 -4.92 63.70
CA SER A 816 40.22 -6.34 63.90
C SER A 816 41.24 -7.05 64.81
N LEU A 817 42.53 -6.78 64.65
CA LEU A 817 43.58 -7.32 65.52
C LEU A 817 43.43 -6.80 66.95
N SER A 818 43.12 -5.51 67.14
CA SER A 818 42.86 -4.94 68.47
C SER A 818 41.63 -5.56 69.14
N PHE A 819 40.57 -5.79 68.38
CA PHE A 819 39.39 -6.49 68.88
C PHE A 819 39.75 -7.91 69.33
N MET A 820 40.50 -8.65 68.53
CA MET A 820 40.97 -10.00 68.88
C MET A 820 41.94 -10.01 70.08
N LEU A 821 42.74 -8.96 70.28
CA LEU A 821 43.61 -8.81 71.45
C LEU A 821 42.84 -8.54 72.73
N ASN A 822 41.81 -7.70 72.66
CA ASN A 822 41.18 -7.14 73.87
C ASN A 822 39.82 -7.79 74.15
N GLY A 823 39.29 -8.56 73.20
CA GLY A 823 37.95 -9.16 73.21
C GLY A 823 36.79 -8.18 73.08
N THR A 824 37.07 -6.88 73.06
CA THR A 824 36.11 -5.80 72.83
C THR A 824 36.80 -4.59 72.22
N LEU A 825 36.00 -3.63 71.75
CA LEU A 825 36.46 -2.32 71.32
C LEU A 825 35.79 -1.24 72.20
N PRO A 826 36.44 -0.09 72.43
CA PRO A 826 35.84 0.99 73.22
C PRO A 826 34.48 1.47 72.68
N TRP A 827 34.22 1.28 71.39
CA TRP A 827 32.98 1.62 70.69
C TRP A 827 32.18 0.39 70.22
N TRP A 828 32.25 -0.72 70.95
CA TRP A 828 31.56 -1.98 70.58
C TRP A 828 30.03 -1.89 70.59
N GLU A 829 29.45 -0.97 71.37
CA GLU A 829 28.01 -0.72 71.43
C GLU A 829 27.44 -0.26 70.09
N SER A 830 26.11 -0.38 69.90
CA SER A 830 25.45 0.13 68.70
C SER A 830 25.39 1.66 68.70
N TYR A 831 25.77 2.28 67.58
CA TYR A 831 25.68 3.73 67.37
C TYR A 831 24.74 4.04 66.20
N GLU A 832 23.60 4.66 66.50
CA GLU A 832 22.70 5.19 65.46
C GLU A 832 23.37 6.33 64.68
N ASP A 833 24.00 7.25 65.40
CA ASP A 833 24.70 8.41 64.85
C ASP A 833 26.17 8.08 64.51
N THR A 834 26.47 8.06 63.21
CA THR A 834 27.81 7.80 62.68
C THR A 834 28.85 8.84 63.14
N LEU A 835 28.47 10.11 63.38
CA LEU A 835 29.41 11.14 63.84
C LEU A 835 29.82 10.93 65.30
N LYS A 836 28.91 10.44 66.16
CA LYS A 836 29.26 10.03 67.54
C LYS A 836 30.26 8.89 67.56
N LEU A 837 30.05 7.89 66.70
CA LEU A 837 30.99 6.79 66.52
C LEU A 837 32.38 7.28 66.07
N ILE A 838 32.44 8.19 65.08
CA ILE A 838 33.69 8.78 64.60
C ILE A 838 34.42 9.52 65.73
N LYS A 839 33.72 10.32 66.54
CA LYS A 839 34.34 11.02 67.69
C LYS A 839 34.94 10.03 68.69
N LYS A 840 34.22 8.94 69.01
CA LYS A 840 34.72 7.90 69.94
C LYS A 840 35.92 7.16 69.36
N LYS A 841 35.89 6.81 68.07
CA LYS A 841 37.03 6.23 67.33
C LYS A 841 38.24 7.16 67.35
N SER A 842 38.08 8.44 67.00
CA SER A 842 39.20 9.40 66.98
C SER A 842 39.87 9.57 68.35
N LYS A 843 39.11 9.48 69.44
CA LYS A 843 39.65 9.60 70.80
C LYS A 843 40.42 8.34 71.25
N HIS A 844 39.93 7.16 70.89
CA HIS A 844 40.42 5.90 71.46
C HIS A 844 41.32 5.08 70.54
N THR A 845 41.33 5.33 69.22
CA THR A 845 42.23 4.66 68.27
C THR A 845 43.66 5.19 68.39
N ASN A 846 44.41 4.67 69.37
CA ASN A 846 45.80 5.02 69.63
C ASN A 846 46.60 3.78 70.09
N ILE A 847 47.89 3.97 70.37
CA ILE A 847 48.79 2.85 70.72
C ILE A 847 48.39 2.09 71.99
N ASN A 848 47.58 2.69 72.88
CA ASN A 848 47.14 2.04 74.11
C ASN A 848 46.22 0.83 73.85
N MET A 849 45.61 0.75 72.66
CA MET A 849 44.83 -0.41 72.24
C MET A 849 45.68 -1.67 71.98
N PHE A 850 47.00 -1.53 71.93
CA PHE A 850 47.97 -2.58 71.59
C PHE A 850 49.01 -2.77 72.72
N THR A 851 48.69 -2.41 73.97
CA THR A 851 49.59 -2.61 75.13
C THR A 851 49.98 -4.08 75.32
N ARG A 852 49.05 -5.00 75.03
CA ARG A 852 49.25 -6.47 75.03
C ARG A 852 50.12 -6.98 73.88
N PHE A 853 50.42 -6.19 72.85
CA PHE A 853 51.40 -6.60 71.84
C PHE A 853 52.83 -6.43 72.36
N GLY A 854 53.73 -7.32 71.95
CA GLY A 854 55.16 -7.12 72.10
C GLY A 854 55.68 -5.96 71.25
N ASN A 855 56.99 -5.70 71.35
CA ASN A 855 57.61 -4.54 70.75
C ASN A 855 57.45 -4.50 69.21
N SER A 856 57.56 -5.66 68.54
CA SER A 856 57.43 -5.73 67.08
C SER A 856 55.97 -5.53 66.64
N GLY A 857 55.01 -6.11 67.37
CA GLY A 857 53.58 -5.84 67.13
C GLY A 857 53.18 -4.37 67.38
N LYS A 858 53.76 -3.73 68.40
CA LYS A 858 53.56 -2.29 68.65
C LYS A 858 54.16 -1.43 67.53
N ARG A 859 55.31 -1.81 66.96
CA ARG A 859 55.89 -1.14 65.78
C ARG A 859 54.96 -1.21 64.57
N PHE A 860 54.35 -2.38 64.32
CA PHE A 860 53.30 -2.51 63.31
C PHE A 860 52.14 -1.53 63.56
N ALA A 861 51.57 -1.53 64.77
CA ALA A 861 50.45 -0.66 65.11
C ALA A 861 50.80 0.83 64.98
N LEU A 862 51.96 1.24 65.49
CA LEU A 862 52.46 2.62 65.37
C LEU A 862 52.66 3.02 63.90
N TYR A 863 53.21 2.13 63.08
CA TYR A 863 53.39 2.40 61.66
C TYR A 863 52.05 2.63 60.96
N VAL A 864 51.05 1.78 61.19
CA VAL A 864 49.72 1.97 60.59
C VAL A 864 49.08 3.28 61.08
N LEU A 865 49.14 3.58 62.39
CA LEU A 865 48.56 4.80 62.96
C LEU A 865 49.24 6.08 62.43
N ASN A 866 50.57 6.08 62.29
CA ASN A 866 51.33 7.28 61.90
C ASN A 866 51.36 7.51 60.38
N SER A 867 51.36 6.43 59.60
CA SER A 867 51.50 6.45 58.13
C SER A 867 50.17 6.47 57.39
N PHE A 868 49.04 6.26 58.09
CA PHE A 868 47.70 6.19 57.48
C PHE A 868 47.47 7.34 56.48
N ARG A 869 47.39 6.98 55.19
CA ARG A 869 47.17 7.90 54.05
C ARG A 869 48.25 8.97 53.81
N LYS A 870 49.40 8.92 54.50
CA LYS A 870 50.52 9.85 54.26
C LYS A 870 51.50 9.34 53.20
N TYR A 871 51.65 8.03 53.09
CA TYR A 871 52.59 7.36 52.20
C TYR A 871 51.89 6.23 51.42
N GLU A 872 52.56 5.61 50.46
CA GLU A 872 52.10 4.32 49.92
C GLU A 872 52.17 3.22 51.00
N VAL A 873 51.34 2.19 50.87
CA VAL A 873 51.29 1.10 51.85
C VAL A 873 52.53 0.21 51.71
N ASP A 874 53.38 0.18 52.73
CA ASP A 874 54.51 -0.76 52.80
C ASP A 874 54.08 -2.09 53.45
N TYR A 875 53.55 -2.99 52.62
CA TYR A 875 53.17 -4.34 53.07
C TYR A 875 54.36 -5.13 53.61
N LYS A 876 55.57 -4.94 53.05
CA LYS A 876 56.75 -5.71 53.46
C LYS A 876 57.17 -5.36 54.88
N TYR A 877 57.16 -4.07 55.24
CA TYR A 877 57.47 -3.62 56.59
C TYR A 877 56.45 -4.15 57.61
N MET A 878 55.16 -4.09 57.28
CA MET A 878 54.09 -4.60 58.15
C MET A 878 54.19 -6.12 58.34
N SER A 879 54.36 -6.88 57.25
CA SER A 879 54.57 -8.32 57.29
C SER A 879 55.79 -8.70 58.13
N LYS A 880 56.90 -7.96 58.01
CA LYS A 880 58.11 -8.18 58.81
C LYS A 880 57.83 -7.97 60.31
N CYS A 881 57.22 -6.85 60.69
CA CYS A 881 56.92 -6.56 62.11
C CYS A 881 56.04 -7.64 62.75
N LEU A 882 55.04 -8.14 62.02
CA LEU A 882 54.13 -9.18 62.51
C LEU A 882 54.80 -10.55 62.57
N ARG A 883 55.68 -10.88 61.62
CA ARG A 883 56.50 -12.09 61.63
C ARG A 883 57.48 -12.10 62.81
N ASP A 884 58.21 -11.00 63.00
CA ASP A 884 59.17 -10.85 64.11
C ASP A 884 58.47 -10.99 65.48
N GLU A 885 57.20 -10.58 65.60
CA GLU A 885 56.40 -10.77 66.82
C GLU A 885 55.96 -12.22 67.05
N LYS A 886 55.63 -12.94 65.96
CA LYS A 886 55.29 -14.36 66.01
C LYS A 886 56.48 -15.21 66.45
N GLU A 887 57.66 -14.96 65.88
CA GLU A 887 58.90 -15.71 66.12
C GLU A 887 59.46 -15.55 67.55
N ARG A 888 58.84 -14.72 68.39
CA ARG A 888 59.17 -14.58 69.81
C ARG A 888 58.84 -15.81 70.65
N LEU A 889 57.87 -16.62 70.24
CA LEU A 889 57.53 -17.88 70.90
C LEU A 889 58.22 -19.05 70.19
N ASP A 890 58.66 -20.04 70.96
CA ASP A 890 59.09 -21.30 70.37
C ASP A 890 57.92 -22.00 69.67
N ASN A 891 58.25 -22.81 68.65
CA ASN A 891 57.25 -23.47 67.82
C ASN A 891 56.26 -24.32 68.64
N LYS A 892 56.72 -25.02 69.69
CA LYS A 892 55.86 -25.93 70.45
C LYS A 892 54.80 -25.14 71.24
N THR A 893 55.19 -24.03 71.84
CA THR A 893 54.27 -23.12 72.55
C THR A 893 53.31 -22.43 71.58
N PHE A 894 53.79 -21.99 70.42
CA PHE A 894 52.93 -21.39 69.38
C PHE A 894 51.85 -22.38 68.90
N GLU A 895 52.23 -23.63 68.63
CA GLU A 895 51.31 -24.69 68.19
C GLU A 895 50.21 -24.97 69.23
N ALA A 896 50.54 -24.92 70.53
CA ALA A 896 49.54 -25.07 71.58
C ALA A 896 48.48 -23.95 71.52
N TYR A 897 48.90 -22.70 71.31
CA TYR A 897 47.97 -21.58 71.16
C TYR A 897 47.18 -21.58 69.84
N TRP A 898 47.77 -22.12 68.77
CA TRP A 898 47.15 -22.16 67.45
C TRP A 898 46.15 -23.30 67.27
N SER A 899 46.22 -24.36 68.09
CA SER A 899 45.39 -25.58 67.97
C SER A 899 43.87 -25.38 68.03
N TRP A 900 43.38 -24.16 68.26
CA TRP A 900 41.96 -23.76 68.42
C TRP A 900 41.19 -24.51 69.51
N ASP A 901 41.76 -25.57 70.07
CA ASP A 901 41.21 -26.40 71.14
C ASP A 901 41.20 -25.64 72.48
N LEU A 902 40.05 -25.69 73.13
CA LEU A 902 39.69 -24.91 74.32
C LEU A 902 40.42 -25.33 75.62
N ASN A 903 41.41 -26.24 75.55
CA ASN A 903 42.08 -26.84 76.72
C ASN A 903 43.59 -26.61 76.76
N TRP A 904 44.07 -25.49 76.21
CA TRP A 904 45.50 -25.17 76.09
C TRP A 904 46.27 -25.15 77.43
N THR A 905 45.61 -24.83 78.55
CA THR A 905 46.21 -24.86 79.90
C THR A 905 46.53 -26.28 80.37
N LYS A 906 45.71 -27.28 80.03
CA LYS A 906 46.00 -28.69 80.33
C LYS A 906 47.17 -29.23 79.50
N THR A 907 47.32 -28.79 78.25
CA THR A 907 48.36 -29.25 77.32
C THR A 907 49.77 -28.75 77.68
N LEU A 908 49.88 -27.59 78.34
CA LEU A 908 51.17 -27.01 78.75
C LEU A 908 51.65 -27.50 80.14
N LEU A 909 50.73 -27.97 80.99
CA LEU A 909 51.04 -28.32 82.39
C LEU A 909 51.37 -29.81 82.65
N ASN A 910 51.19 -30.72 81.68
CA ASN A 910 51.50 -32.14 81.91
C ASN A 910 52.08 -32.86 80.67
N PRO A 911 53.41 -33.14 80.63
CA PRO A 911 54.05 -33.77 79.47
C PRO A 911 53.68 -35.25 79.26
N TYR A 912 53.03 -35.93 80.21
CA TYR A 912 52.93 -37.40 80.23
C TYR A 912 51.64 -38.01 79.65
N GLU A 913 50.60 -37.23 79.33
CA GLU A 913 49.34 -37.79 78.81
C GLU A 913 49.34 -38.13 77.31
N LYS A 914 50.34 -37.65 76.54
CA LYS A 914 50.42 -37.90 75.09
C LYS A 914 50.65 -39.38 74.72
N GLN A 915 51.16 -40.20 75.63
CA GLN A 915 51.36 -41.63 75.37
C GLN A 915 50.07 -42.45 75.45
N LEU A 916 49.07 -42.04 76.25
CA LEU A 916 47.83 -42.83 76.43
C LEU A 916 46.81 -42.62 75.31
N ILE A 917 46.74 -41.43 74.71
CA ILE A 917 45.78 -41.14 73.63
C ILE A 917 46.15 -41.87 72.32
N THR A 918 47.44 -42.10 72.09
CA THR A 918 47.94 -42.79 70.88
C THR A 918 47.63 -44.29 70.90
N LEU A 919 47.50 -44.90 72.09
CA LEU A 919 47.14 -46.32 72.26
C LEU A 919 45.63 -46.61 72.10
N SER A 920 44.76 -45.61 72.27
CA SER A 920 43.30 -45.79 72.11
C SER A 920 42.80 -45.75 70.65
N LYS A 921 43.58 -45.14 69.73
CA LYS A 921 43.18 -44.98 68.32
C LYS A 921 43.50 -46.19 67.44
N THR A 922 44.43 -47.05 67.85
CA THR A 922 44.79 -48.27 67.12
C THR A 922 43.88 -49.47 67.44
N THR A 923 43.12 -49.44 68.53
CA THR A 923 42.23 -50.53 68.95
C THR A 923 40.77 -50.41 68.47
N LEU A 924 40.37 -49.27 67.89
CA LEU A 924 38.99 -49.04 67.40
C LEU A 924 38.82 -49.27 65.89
N SER A 925 39.88 -49.56 65.14
CA SER A 925 39.82 -49.82 63.69
C SER A 925 39.57 -51.27 63.31
N SER A 926 39.35 -52.18 64.26
CA SER A 926 39.22 -53.63 64.00
C SER A 926 37.88 -54.28 64.38
N ILE A 927 36.82 -53.51 64.65
CA ILE A 927 35.47 -54.07 64.92
C ILE A 927 34.58 -53.97 63.66
N PRO A 928 34.10 -55.09 63.08
CA PRO A 928 33.21 -55.09 61.93
C PRO A 928 31.84 -54.44 62.22
N LYS A 929 31.35 -53.62 61.27
CA LYS A 929 30.14 -52.77 61.34
C LYS A 929 28.80 -53.45 61.69
N LYS A 930 28.74 -54.76 61.92
CA LYS A 930 27.49 -55.49 62.23
C LYS A 930 27.13 -55.54 63.72
N GLU A 931 28.03 -55.19 64.65
CA GLU A 931 27.72 -55.16 66.09
C GLU A 931 27.33 -53.79 66.66
N ILE A 932 27.53 -52.69 65.92
CA ILE A 932 27.20 -51.33 66.40
C ILE A 932 25.67 -51.05 66.38
N ILE A 933 24.86 -51.92 65.77
CA ILE A 933 23.38 -51.74 65.70
C ILE A 933 22.64 -52.33 66.92
N ARG A 934 23.33 -53.00 67.86
CA ARG A 934 22.69 -53.54 69.08
C ARG A 934 22.87 -52.70 70.35
N ILE A 935 23.52 -51.54 70.26
CA ILE A 935 23.60 -50.56 71.35
C ILE A 935 23.28 -49.18 70.76
N LYS A 936 21.98 -48.90 70.64
CA LYS A 936 21.42 -47.57 70.52
C LYS A 936 20.25 -47.45 71.46
#